data_AF-A0A1Y3KY90-F1
#
_entry.id   AF-A0A1Y3KY90-F1
#
_cell.length_a   1.000
_cell.length_b   1.000
_cell.length_c   1.000
_cell.angle_alpha   90.00
_cell.angle_beta   90.00
_cell.angle_gamma   90.00
#
_symmetry.space_group_name_H-M   'P 1'
#
loop_
_entity.id
_entity.type
_entity.pdbx_description
1 polymer ?
#
loop_
_entity_poly.entity_id
_entity_poly.type
_entity_poly.pdbx_seq_one_letter_code
_entity_poly.pdbx_strand_id
1 'polypeptide(L)'
;MSDRSARYQALQQALKERILILDGGMGTMIQSYRLEEHDYRGTRFADWPSDVKGNNDLLLLSRPDVIAAIEKAYLDAGADILETNTFNATQVSQADYGMESLVYELNVEGARIARQVADAKTLETPDKPRFVAGVLGPTSRTCSISPDVNDPGYRNVTFDLLVENYIEATRGLIEGGADLILIETIFDTLNAKAAIFAVQQVFEDDGIELPIMISGTITDASGRTLSGQTTEAFWNSVRHANPISVGLNCALGAKDLRPYLEELSNKAGTHVSAHPNAGLPNAFGEYDETPAETAAVIEEFAASGFLNIIGGCCGTTPGHIQAIAEAVAKYPPRAIPEIPRACRLSGLEPFTIDRSSLFVNVGERTNITGSARFARLIREENYTEALEVALQQVEAGAQVIDINMDEGMLDSQAAMVKFLNLIAGEPDISRVPIMIDSSKWEVIEAGLKCIQGKGIVNSISMKEGVEAFKHHARLCKRYGAAVVVMAFDEVGQADTAARKREICKRSYDILVDEVGFPPEDIIFDPNIFAVATGIEEHNNYAVDFIEACAYIRDHLPYALTSGGVSNVSFSFRGNNPVREAIHSVFLYHAIQNGLTMGIVNAGQLEIYDEIPALLREKVEDVVLNRTPDGTDALLAIADDYKGGGAVKEVENEEWRSLPVDKRLEHALVKGITAFIVEDTEECRQQCARPIEVIEGPLMSGMNVVGDLFGAGKMFLPQVVKSARVMKQAVAHLIPFIELEKGDKPEAKGKILMATVKGDVHDIGKNIVGVVLGCNGYDIVDLGVMVPAEKILQVAREQKCDIIGLSGLITPSLDEMVHVAREMQRQDFHLPLMIGGATTSKAHTAVKIEPKYSNDAVVYVTDASRAVGVATQLLSKELKPAFVHKTREDYVEVRERTANRSARTERLSYAQSIEAKPKYDWSAYQPVAPTFTGTRVLENIDLKVLAEYIDWTPFFISWDLAGKYPRILNDEVVGEAATALFADAQEMLAKLIDEKLISARAVFGFWPANQVAHDDIEVYGDDGQPLALLHHLRQQTIKPDSKPNFCLADFVAPKDSGITDYVGGFITTAGIGAEEVAKAYQDKGDDYSSIMVKALADRLAEACAEWLHEQVRKEYWGYAKDEHLDNEALIKEQYAGIRPAPGYPACPDHTEKETLFRLLDGTAIGETGPSGVFLTEHFAMFPAAAVSGWYFAHPQAQYFAVGKVDKDQVQSYTARKGQDLAVTERWLAPNLGYDN
;
A
#
# COMPACT_ATOMS: atom_id res chain seq x y z
N MET A 1 40.05 17.20 -8.69
CA MET A 1 40.25 17.16 -10.16
C MET A 1 39.24 18.10 -10.80
N SER A 2 39.66 19.20 -11.44
CA SER A 2 38.73 20.22 -11.94
C SER A 2 38.02 19.83 -13.24
N ASP A 3 38.61 18.96 -14.06
CA ASP A 3 38.03 18.51 -15.33
C ASP A 3 36.98 17.39 -15.13
N ARG A 4 35.79 17.59 -15.70
CA ARG A 4 34.66 16.66 -15.66
C ARG A 4 34.98 15.35 -16.41
N SER A 5 35.71 15.42 -17.54
CA SER A 5 36.07 14.22 -18.31
C SER A 5 37.01 13.31 -17.51
N ALA A 6 38.01 13.88 -16.84
CA ALA A 6 38.90 13.15 -15.94
C ALA A 6 38.13 12.48 -14.78
N ARG A 7 37.15 13.16 -14.17
CA ARG A 7 36.32 12.57 -13.11
C ARG A 7 35.46 11.42 -13.63
N TYR A 8 34.87 11.54 -14.80
CA TYR A 8 34.11 10.45 -15.41
C TYR A 8 34.99 9.20 -15.67
N GLN A 9 36.19 9.38 -16.21
CA GLN A 9 37.13 8.27 -16.39
C GLN A 9 37.53 7.63 -15.05
N ALA A 10 37.74 8.44 -14.01
CA ALA A 10 38.03 7.93 -12.67
C ALA A 10 36.87 7.12 -12.08
N LEU A 11 35.62 7.56 -12.27
CA LEU A 11 34.42 6.82 -11.84
C LEU A 11 34.33 5.45 -12.54
N GLN A 12 34.49 5.44 -13.87
CA GLN A 12 34.47 4.20 -14.68
C GLN A 12 35.58 3.23 -14.28
N GLN A 13 36.76 3.74 -13.93
CA GLN A 13 37.86 2.91 -13.44
C GLN A 13 37.55 2.36 -12.05
N ALA A 14 37.01 3.19 -11.15
CA ALA A 14 36.73 2.79 -9.77
C ALA A 14 35.63 1.70 -9.70
N LEU A 15 34.59 1.78 -10.54
CA LEU A 15 33.53 0.76 -10.65
C LEU A 15 34.05 -0.62 -11.09
N LYS A 16 35.17 -0.66 -11.83
CA LYS A 16 35.82 -1.91 -12.26
C LYS A 16 36.72 -2.50 -11.17
N GLU A 17 37.29 -1.66 -10.32
CA GLU A 17 38.30 -2.07 -9.34
C GLU A 17 37.70 -2.44 -7.98
N ARG A 18 36.58 -1.81 -7.58
CA ARG A 18 35.96 -2.02 -6.27
C ARG A 18 34.46 -1.70 -6.27
N ILE A 19 33.79 -2.16 -5.21
CA ILE A 19 32.42 -1.72 -4.89
C ILE A 19 32.51 -0.28 -4.37
N LEU A 20 31.76 0.65 -4.99
CA LEU A 20 31.71 2.05 -4.56
C LEU A 20 30.70 2.25 -3.44
N ILE A 21 31.02 3.18 -2.53
CA ILE A 21 30.15 3.50 -1.41
C ILE A 21 29.35 4.78 -1.72
N LEU A 22 28.03 4.66 -1.78
CA LEU A 22 27.11 5.80 -1.77
C LEU A 22 26.90 6.25 -0.31
N ASP A 23 26.50 7.49 -0.07
CA ASP A 23 26.26 8.00 1.28
C ASP A 23 24.96 7.45 1.92
N GLY A 24 24.56 8.06 3.03
CA GLY A 24 23.41 7.64 3.84
C GLY A 24 22.24 8.63 3.77
N GLY A 25 21.21 8.39 4.58
CA GLY A 25 20.03 9.25 4.60
C GLY A 25 20.31 10.70 5.04
N MET A 26 20.14 11.65 4.11
CA MET A 26 20.25 13.09 4.38
C MET A 26 19.17 13.57 5.37
N GLY A 27 17.90 13.18 5.15
CA GLY A 27 16.77 13.59 5.99
C GLY A 27 16.92 13.16 7.45
N THR A 28 17.37 11.92 7.70
CA THR A 28 17.62 11.41 9.06
C THR A 28 18.72 12.22 9.76
N MET A 29 19.77 12.61 9.04
CA MET A 29 20.84 13.44 9.58
C MET A 29 20.35 14.86 9.88
N ILE A 30 19.56 15.49 9.00
CA ILE A 30 18.97 16.81 9.24
C ILE A 30 18.10 16.80 10.51
N GLN A 31 17.28 15.76 10.70
CA GLN A 31 16.43 15.61 11.90
C GLN A 31 17.25 15.60 13.20
N SER A 32 18.48 15.09 13.19
CA SER A 32 19.36 15.09 14.37
C SER A 32 19.78 16.48 14.84
N TYR A 33 19.77 17.49 13.95
CA TYR A 33 20.06 18.88 14.28
C TYR A 33 18.89 19.61 14.94
N ARG A 34 17.67 19.02 14.94
CA ARG A 34 16.45 19.59 15.55
C ARG A 34 16.18 21.02 15.11
N LEU A 35 16.33 21.26 13.81
CA LEU A 35 16.08 22.56 13.21
C LEU A 35 14.61 22.95 13.38
N GLU A 36 14.39 24.22 13.70
CA GLU A 36 13.06 24.80 13.88
C GLU A 36 12.69 25.69 12.69
N GLU A 37 11.43 26.13 12.61
CA GLU A 37 10.90 26.93 11.49
C GLU A 37 11.81 28.11 11.09
N HIS A 38 12.37 28.82 12.08
CA HIS A 38 13.27 29.95 11.83
C HIS A 38 14.61 29.55 11.18
N ASP A 39 15.09 28.32 11.41
CA ASP A 39 16.29 27.78 10.75
C ASP A 39 16.00 27.52 9.27
N TYR A 40 14.84 26.92 8.96
CA TYR A 40 14.43 26.65 7.58
C TYR A 40 14.23 27.95 6.79
N ARG A 41 13.59 28.95 7.39
CA ARG A 41 13.37 30.27 6.75
C ARG A 41 14.67 31.05 6.54
N GLY A 42 15.60 30.94 7.48
CA GLY A 42 16.77 31.81 7.54
C GLY A 42 16.38 33.30 7.52
N THR A 43 17.27 34.14 7.00
CA THR A 43 16.99 35.58 6.85
C THR A 43 16.19 35.91 5.60
N ARG A 44 16.37 35.15 4.52
CA ARG A 44 15.78 35.43 3.20
C ARG A 44 14.28 35.17 3.16
N PHE A 45 13.78 34.17 3.90
CA PHE A 45 12.37 33.74 3.86
C PHE A 45 11.65 33.96 5.20
N ALA A 46 12.14 34.88 6.03
CA ALA A 46 11.55 35.17 7.35
C ALA A 46 10.05 35.49 7.26
N ASP A 47 9.67 36.30 6.27
CA ASP A 47 8.29 36.77 6.04
C ASP A 47 7.48 35.88 5.08
N TRP A 48 7.90 34.63 4.83
CA TRP A 48 7.18 33.71 3.93
C TRP A 48 5.77 33.38 4.46
N PRO A 49 4.72 33.35 3.62
CA PRO A 49 3.33 33.32 4.10
C PRO A 49 2.85 31.99 4.70
N SER A 50 3.58 30.89 4.50
CA SER A 50 3.27 29.54 4.99
C SER A 50 4.45 28.94 5.75
N ASP A 51 4.21 27.90 6.56
CA ASP A 51 5.27 27.15 7.23
C ASP A 51 6.13 26.38 6.22
N VAL A 52 7.44 26.37 6.44
CA VAL A 52 8.43 25.75 5.56
C VAL A 52 9.31 24.71 6.25
N LYS A 53 9.13 24.49 7.57
CA LYS A 53 9.75 23.38 8.30
C LYS A 53 9.38 22.05 7.67
N GLY A 54 10.41 21.23 7.43
CA GLY A 54 10.29 19.96 6.72
C GLY A 54 10.70 20.03 5.25
N ASN A 55 10.79 21.23 4.65
CA ASN A 55 11.40 21.43 3.33
C ASN A 55 12.93 21.34 3.44
N ASN A 56 13.47 20.13 3.50
CA ASN A 56 14.90 19.89 3.70
C ASN A 56 15.77 20.49 2.60
N ASP A 57 15.27 20.55 1.36
CA ASP A 57 15.96 21.14 0.21
C ASP A 57 16.22 22.65 0.43
N LEU A 58 15.30 23.37 1.10
CA LEU A 58 15.46 24.80 1.41
C LEU A 58 16.69 25.10 2.27
N LEU A 59 17.15 24.15 3.07
CA LEU A 59 18.34 24.29 3.91
C LEU A 59 19.61 24.50 3.10
N LEU A 60 19.61 24.20 1.80
CA LEU A 60 20.69 24.59 0.88
C LEU A 60 20.91 26.10 0.84
N LEU A 61 19.85 26.90 1.02
CA LEU A 61 19.91 28.36 0.99
C LEU A 61 19.96 28.97 2.39
N SER A 62 19.27 28.37 3.37
CA SER A 62 19.15 28.93 4.72
C SER A 62 20.22 28.42 5.69
N ARG A 63 20.62 27.15 5.59
CA ARG A 63 21.61 26.49 6.46
C ARG A 63 22.63 25.65 5.66
N PRO A 64 23.33 26.23 4.66
CA PRO A 64 24.32 25.50 3.86
C PRO A 64 25.46 24.92 4.71
N ASP A 65 25.74 25.53 5.87
CA ASP A 65 26.72 25.05 6.85
C ASP A 65 26.36 23.65 7.40
N VAL A 66 25.07 23.39 7.62
CA VAL A 66 24.59 22.10 8.15
C VAL A 66 24.69 21.02 7.08
N ILE A 67 24.22 21.31 5.86
CA ILE A 67 24.26 20.36 4.75
C ILE A 67 25.70 19.96 4.44
N ALA A 68 26.60 20.94 4.30
CA ALA A 68 28.02 20.67 4.06
C ALA A 68 28.67 19.85 5.19
N ALA A 69 28.24 20.05 6.45
CA ALA A 69 28.75 19.27 7.58
C ALA A 69 28.29 17.80 7.52
N ILE A 70 27.04 17.54 7.12
CA ILE A 70 26.49 16.19 6.95
C ILE A 70 27.21 15.45 5.82
N GLU A 71 27.31 16.08 4.64
CA GLU A 71 28.02 15.52 3.49
C GLU A 71 29.48 15.19 3.83
N LYS A 72 30.16 16.10 4.53
CA LYS A 72 31.53 15.87 5.01
C LYS A 72 31.61 14.67 5.95
N ALA A 73 30.63 14.49 6.84
CA ALA A 73 30.60 13.35 7.76
C ALA A 73 30.47 12.01 7.02
N TYR A 74 29.68 11.93 5.94
CA TYR A 74 29.59 10.73 5.10
C TYR A 74 30.89 10.45 4.34
N LEU A 75 31.54 11.48 3.79
CA LEU A 75 32.85 11.34 3.15
C LEU A 75 33.95 10.91 4.14
N ASP A 76 33.91 11.42 5.37
CA ASP A 76 34.81 11.03 6.45
C ASP A 76 34.57 9.58 6.89
N ALA A 77 33.32 9.08 6.80
CA ALA A 77 32.95 7.68 7.07
C ALA A 77 33.33 6.70 5.94
N GLY A 78 33.65 7.18 4.74
CA GLY A 78 34.18 6.34 3.67
C GLY A 78 33.41 6.38 2.34
N ALA A 79 32.32 7.15 2.25
CA ALA A 79 31.56 7.34 1.02
C ALA A 79 32.46 7.77 -0.15
N ASP A 80 32.20 7.23 -1.34
CA ASP A 80 32.82 7.55 -2.63
C ASP A 80 31.97 8.53 -3.45
N ILE A 81 30.65 8.40 -3.36
CA ILE A 81 29.65 9.20 -4.08
C ILE A 81 28.78 9.91 -3.04
N LEU A 82 28.58 11.22 -3.20
CA LEU A 82 27.62 12.00 -2.42
C LEU A 82 26.36 12.27 -3.23
N GLU A 83 25.22 12.07 -2.60
CA GLU A 83 23.93 12.54 -3.08
C GLU A 83 23.74 14.03 -2.75
N THR A 84 23.28 14.82 -3.72
CA THR A 84 22.88 16.20 -3.45
C THR A 84 21.59 16.25 -2.64
N ASN A 85 21.46 17.20 -1.71
CA ASN A 85 20.21 17.43 -0.97
C ASN A 85 19.12 18.12 -1.84
N THR A 86 18.75 17.48 -2.95
CA THR A 86 17.84 18.02 -3.99
C THR A 86 16.68 17.07 -4.31
N PHE A 87 16.34 16.18 -3.37
CA PHE A 87 15.32 15.16 -3.55
C PHE A 87 13.95 15.75 -3.94
N ASN A 88 13.54 16.87 -3.31
CA ASN A 88 12.29 17.57 -3.61
C ASN A 88 12.51 18.90 -4.34
N ALA A 89 13.69 19.12 -4.94
CA ALA A 89 14.01 20.35 -5.67
C ALA A 89 13.39 20.33 -7.08
N THR A 90 12.06 20.24 -7.16
CA THR A 90 11.24 20.29 -8.37
C THR A 90 10.05 21.21 -8.14
N GLN A 91 9.48 21.85 -9.17
CA GLN A 91 8.36 22.79 -8.96
C GLN A 91 7.15 22.08 -8.37
N VAL A 92 6.87 20.85 -8.80
CA VAL A 92 5.75 20.04 -8.26
C VAL A 92 5.85 19.88 -6.74
N SER A 93 7.04 19.60 -6.21
CA SER A 93 7.23 19.38 -4.77
C SER A 93 7.38 20.69 -3.99
N GLN A 94 8.02 21.70 -4.58
CA GLN A 94 8.17 23.02 -3.97
C GLN A 94 6.86 23.83 -3.97
N ALA A 95 5.88 23.47 -4.80
CA ALA A 95 4.53 24.05 -4.79
C ALA A 95 3.80 23.82 -3.46
N ASP A 96 4.08 22.72 -2.76
CA ASP A 96 3.51 22.46 -1.43
C ASP A 96 3.96 23.52 -0.39
N TYR A 97 5.05 24.24 -0.67
CA TYR A 97 5.58 25.35 0.12
C TYR A 97 5.43 26.72 -0.57
N GLY A 98 4.87 26.77 -1.79
CA GLY A 98 4.76 27.96 -2.64
C GLY A 98 6.09 28.47 -3.22
N MET A 99 7.15 27.64 -3.21
CA MET A 99 8.54 28.01 -3.48
C MET A 99 9.05 27.59 -4.86
N GLU A 100 8.16 27.41 -5.84
CA GLU A 100 8.48 26.89 -7.19
C GLU A 100 9.60 27.68 -7.88
N SER A 101 9.61 29.01 -7.70
CA SER A 101 10.62 29.90 -8.30
C SER A 101 12.07 29.65 -7.84
N LEU A 102 12.27 28.89 -6.76
CA LEU A 102 13.59 28.60 -6.20
C LEU A 102 14.22 27.32 -6.77
N VAL A 103 13.48 26.52 -7.55
CA VAL A 103 13.89 25.18 -7.98
C VAL A 103 15.24 25.16 -8.68
N TYR A 104 15.46 26.04 -9.66
CA TYR A 104 16.76 26.13 -10.33
C TYR A 104 17.89 26.44 -9.34
N GLU A 105 17.70 27.43 -8.47
CA GLU A 105 18.70 27.87 -7.48
C GLU A 105 19.02 26.76 -6.47
N LEU A 106 18.00 26.05 -5.98
CA LEU A 106 18.16 24.92 -5.07
C LEU A 106 19.05 23.84 -5.70
N ASN A 107 18.78 23.45 -6.94
CA ASN A 107 19.58 22.43 -7.63
C ASN A 107 21.03 22.90 -7.86
N VAL A 108 21.23 24.17 -8.24
CA VAL A 108 22.57 24.75 -8.42
C VAL A 108 23.36 24.74 -7.10
N GLU A 109 22.77 25.24 -6.01
CA GLU A 109 23.47 25.28 -4.72
C GLU A 109 23.69 23.89 -4.13
N GLY A 110 22.72 22.98 -4.28
CA GLY A 110 22.85 21.58 -3.85
C GLY A 110 24.03 20.88 -4.48
N ALA A 111 24.14 20.92 -5.80
CA ALA A 111 25.28 20.35 -6.50
C ALA A 111 26.60 21.09 -6.19
N ARG A 112 26.56 22.42 -6.01
CA ARG A 112 27.76 23.21 -5.71
C ARG A 112 28.33 22.91 -4.33
N ILE A 113 27.49 22.79 -3.30
CA ILE A 113 27.91 22.47 -1.93
C ILE A 113 28.55 21.08 -1.92
N ALA A 114 27.84 20.06 -2.43
CA ALA A 114 28.36 18.70 -2.54
C ALA A 114 29.69 18.65 -3.30
N ARG A 115 29.81 19.41 -4.40
CA ARG A 115 31.04 19.49 -5.21
C ARG A 115 32.21 20.08 -4.42
N GLN A 116 31.99 21.14 -3.66
CA GLN A 116 33.02 21.77 -2.83
C GLN A 116 33.53 20.82 -1.75
N VAL A 117 32.61 20.11 -1.07
CA VAL A 117 32.96 19.15 -0.02
C VAL A 117 33.70 17.94 -0.61
N ALA A 118 33.22 17.40 -1.74
CA ALA A 118 33.85 16.29 -2.45
C ALA A 118 35.26 16.64 -2.98
N ASP A 119 35.45 17.86 -3.49
CA ASP A 119 36.76 18.34 -3.96
C ASP A 119 37.73 18.53 -2.80
N ALA A 120 37.27 19.10 -1.68
CA ALA A 120 38.08 19.21 -0.46
C ALA A 120 38.55 17.84 0.03
N LYS A 121 37.66 16.84 0.09
CA LYS A 121 38.03 15.47 0.49
C LYS A 121 38.96 14.79 -0.51
N THR A 122 38.75 15.03 -1.80
CA THR A 122 39.63 14.50 -2.85
C THR A 122 41.05 15.07 -2.73
N LEU A 123 41.21 16.32 -2.30
CA LEU A 123 42.53 16.91 -2.05
C LEU A 123 43.23 16.27 -0.84
N GLU A 124 42.49 15.82 0.17
CA GLU A 124 43.03 15.06 1.31
C GLU A 124 43.47 13.65 0.91
N THR A 125 42.74 13.00 -0.01
CA THR A 125 42.99 11.62 -0.48
C THR A 125 43.00 11.52 -2.01
N PRO A 126 44.05 12.00 -2.72
CA PRO A 126 44.03 12.13 -4.18
C PRO A 126 43.92 10.81 -4.96
N ASP A 127 44.31 9.69 -4.35
CA ASP A 127 44.20 8.32 -4.88
C ASP A 127 42.76 7.79 -4.83
N LYS A 128 41.90 8.41 -4.02
CA LYS A 128 40.48 8.09 -3.88
C LYS A 128 39.67 9.34 -4.22
N PRO A 129 39.35 9.64 -5.49
CA PRO A 129 38.49 10.78 -5.81
C PRO A 129 37.05 10.57 -5.33
N ARG A 130 36.33 11.68 -5.09
CA ARG A 130 34.91 11.70 -4.71
C ARG A 130 34.04 12.27 -5.81
N PHE A 131 32.85 11.69 -5.96
CA PHE A 131 31.90 12.01 -7.02
C PHE A 131 30.62 12.57 -6.43
N VAL A 132 29.89 13.36 -7.23
CA VAL A 132 28.61 13.97 -6.83
C VAL A 132 27.49 13.48 -7.74
N ALA A 133 26.49 12.86 -7.14
CA ALA A 133 25.23 12.44 -7.75
C ALA A 133 24.20 13.55 -7.57
N GLY A 134 23.84 14.22 -8.67
CA GLY A 134 22.72 15.15 -8.71
C GLY A 134 21.41 14.38 -8.62
N VAL A 135 20.73 14.47 -7.48
CA VAL A 135 19.52 13.71 -7.17
C VAL A 135 18.28 14.37 -7.79
N LEU A 136 17.50 13.57 -8.51
CA LEU A 136 16.15 13.84 -8.95
C LEU A 136 15.21 12.83 -8.25
N GLY A 137 14.47 13.29 -7.24
CA GLY A 137 13.45 12.47 -6.59
C GLY A 137 12.16 12.35 -7.43
N PRO A 138 11.22 11.49 -7.03
CA PRO A 138 10.07 11.10 -7.84
C PRO A 138 8.92 12.13 -7.86
N THR A 139 9.04 13.24 -7.12
CA THR A 139 7.99 14.21 -6.75
C THR A 139 6.90 13.65 -5.83
N SER A 140 5.99 14.51 -5.35
CA SER A 140 4.83 14.12 -4.53
C SER A 140 3.62 13.58 -5.33
N ARG A 141 3.71 13.53 -6.67
CA ARG A 141 2.59 13.19 -7.56
C ARG A 141 2.92 12.00 -8.46
N THR A 142 1.90 11.27 -8.91
CA THR A 142 2.02 10.08 -9.78
C THR A 142 1.41 10.37 -11.15
N CYS A 143 2.11 9.97 -12.21
CA CYS A 143 1.64 10.09 -13.59
C CYS A 143 0.94 8.80 -14.08
N SER A 144 1.23 7.64 -13.48
CA SER A 144 0.63 6.35 -13.90
C SER A 144 -0.64 5.99 -13.14
N ILE A 145 -0.78 6.40 -11.89
CA ILE A 145 -1.93 6.08 -11.03
C ILE A 145 -2.81 7.32 -10.86
N SER A 146 -4.13 7.12 -10.81
CA SER A 146 -5.03 8.21 -10.42
C SER A 146 -4.91 8.45 -8.92
N PRO A 147 -4.69 9.71 -8.47
CA PRO A 147 -4.87 10.10 -7.09
C PRO A 147 -6.33 10.42 -6.78
N ASP A 148 -7.25 10.07 -7.70
CA ASP A 148 -8.72 10.05 -7.60
C ASP A 148 -9.24 8.66 -8.02
N VAL A 149 -9.35 7.67 -7.14
CA VAL A 149 -9.90 6.32 -7.46
C VAL A 149 -11.39 6.38 -7.85
N ASN A 150 -12.12 7.49 -7.68
CA ASN A 150 -13.46 7.65 -8.29
C ASN A 150 -13.37 8.01 -9.78
N ASP A 151 -12.28 8.63 -10.22
CA ASP A 151 -11.93 8.79 -11.62
C ASP A 151 -10.59 8.09 -11.89
N PRO A 152 -10.60 6.76 -12.13
CA PRO A 152 -9.36 6.02 -12.43
C PRO A 152 -8.61 6.57 -13.66
N GLY A 153 -9.26 7.39 -14.50
CA GLY A 153 -8.67 8.10 -15.62
C GLY A 153 -7.98 9.43 -15.29
N TYR A 154 -8.22 10.01 -14.10
CA TYR A 154 -7.67 11.29 -13.67
C TYR A 154 -6.17 11.23 -13.36
N ARG A 155 -5.44 12.32 -13.61
CA ARG A 155 -4.03 12.49 -13.24
C ARG A 155 -3.81 13.90 -12.70
N ASN A 156 -3.19 14.03 -11.52
CA ASN A 156 -2.88 15.34 -10.90
C ASN A 156 -1.56 15.96 -11.40
N VAL A 157 -0.85 15.24 -12.27
CA VAL A 157 0.34 15.68 -12.98
C VAL A 157 0.36 15.01 -14.35
N THR A 158 0.94 15.66 -15.35
CA THR A 158 1.11 15.09 -16.71
C THR A 158 2.57 14.79 -16.98
N PHE A 159 2.83 13.90 -17.94
CA PHE A 159 4.18 13.59 -18.39
C PHE A 159 4.95 14.85 -18.80
N ASP A 160 4.32 15.73 -19.58
CA ASP A 160 4.94 16.97 -20.06
C ASP A 160 5.30 17.92 -18.91
N LEU A 161 4.41 18.06 -17.92
CA LEU A 161 4.70 18.88 -16.74
C LEU A 161 5.89 18.30 -15.97
N LEU A 162 5.96 16.98 -15.78
CA LEU A 162 7.12 16.34 -15.16
C LEU A 162 8.40 16.56 -15.97
N VAL A 163 8.34 16.46 -17.31
CA VAL A 163 9.49 16.74 -18.18
C VAL A 163 10.00 18.17 -17.98
N GLU A 164 9.12 19.17 -17.97
CA GLU A 164 9.50 20.58 -17.74
C GLU A 164 10.19 20.76 -16.38
N ASN A 165 9.62 20.14 -15.33
CA ASN A 165 10.18 20.15 -13.98
C ASN A 165 11.60 19.56 -13.92
N TYR A 166 11.78 18.38 -14.52
CA TYR A 166 13.07 17.70 -14.52
C TYR A 166 14.09 18.39 -15.42
N ILE A 167 13.68 19.07 -16.51
CA ILE A 167 14.59 19.89 -17.34
C ILE A 167 15.20 21.02 -16.51
N GLU A 168 14.39 21.76 -15.76
CA GLU A 168 14.87 22.86 -14.90
C GLU A 168 15.83 22.35 -13.83
N ALA A 169 15.44 21.29 -13.10
CA ALA A 169 16.26 20.70 -12.05
C ALA A 169 17.59 20.16 -12.61
N THR A 170 17.54 19.42 -13.73
CA THR A 170 18.74 18.85 -14.37
C THR A 170 19.72 19.93 -14.80
N ARG A 171 19.26 21.02 -15.40
CA ARG A 171 20.14 22.15 -15.77
C ARG A 171 20.80 22.76 -14.54
N GLY A 172 20.06 22.95 -13.46
CA GLY A 172 20.60 23.43 -12.20
C GLY A 172 21.69 22.51 -11.63
N LEU A 173 21.46 21.19 -11.60
CA LEU A 173 22.44 20.20 -11.15
C LEU A 173 23.72 20.19 -12.00
N ILE A 174 23.58 20.29 -13.33
CA ILE A 174 24.71 20.36 -14.27
C ILE A 174 25.54 21.63 -14.05
N GLU A 175 24.88 22.78 -13.87
CA GLU A 175 25.56 24.05 -13.58
C GLU A 175 26.27 24.02 -12.22
N GLY A 176 25.60 23.49 -11.18
CA GLY A 176 26.16 23.36 -9.84
C GLY A 176 27.36 22.40 -9.75
N GLY A 177 27.54 21.53 -10.74
CA GLY A 177 28.75 20.73 -10.91
C GLY A 177 28.60 19.26 -10.55
N ALA A 178 27.39 18.70 -10.66
CA ALA A 178 27.17 17.26 -10.55
C ALA A 178 28.04 16.48 -11.58
N ASP A 179 28.47 15.27 -11.18
CA ASP A 179 29.24 14.37 -12.04
C ASP A 179 28.36 13.33 -12.75
N LEU A 180 27.23 13.01 -12.14
CA LEU A 180 26.22 12.07 -12.62
C LEU A 180 24.84 12.50 -12.13
N ILE A 181 23.79 12.05 -12.81
CA ILE A 181 22.39 12.29 -12.44
C ILE A 181 21.83 11.01 -11.85
N LEU A 182 21.27 11.08 -10.65
CA LEU A 182 20.63 9.96 -9.96
C LEU A 182 19.11 10.20 -9.92
N ILE A 183 18.36 9.37 -10.65
CA ILE A 183 16.90 9.30 -10.57
C ILE A 183 16.57 8.19 -9.57
N GLU A 184 16.13 8.54 -8.37
CA GLU A 184 15.98 7.57 -7.29
C GLU A 184 14.61 7.59 -6.61
N THR A 185 14.39 6.58 -5.75
CA THR A 185 13.14 6.35 -5.03
C THR A 185 11.95 6.27 -5.99
N ILE A 186 12.16 5.62 -7.14
CA ILE A 186 11.13 5.54 -8.17
C ILE A 186 10.02 4.60 -7.70
N PHE A 187 8.93 5.19 -7.24
CA PHE A 187 7.68 4.49 -6.93
C PHE A 187 6.78 4.36 -8.18
N ASP A 188 6.93 5.28 -9.14
CA ASP A 188 6.18 5.35 -10.40
C ASP A 188 7.13 5.37 -11.60
N THR A 189 7.14 4.30 -12.39
CA THR A 189 8.02 4.18 -13.56
C THR A 189 7.71 5.21 -14.65
N LEU A 190 6.46 5.70 -14.76
CA LEU A 190 6.12 6.73 -15.74
C LEU A 190 6.75 8.08 -15.37
N ASN A 191 6.84 8.40 -14.07
CA ASN A 191 7.60 9.57 -13.59
C ASN A 191 9.08 9.45 -13.95
N ALA A 192 9.67 8.26 -13.76
CA ALA A 192 11.05 8.02 -14.13
C ALA A 192 11.28 8.14 -15.63
N LYS A 193 10.35 7.66 -16.47
CA LYS A 193 10.41 7.86 -17.93
C LYS A 193 10.37 9.35 -18.29
N ALA A 194 9.57 10.15 -17.60
CA ALA A 194 9.56 11.62 -17.78
C ALA A 194 10.90 12.25 -17.37
N ALA A 195 11.50 11.82 -16.27
CA ALA A 195 12.84 12.26 -15.85
C ALA A 195 13.93 11.87 -16.85
N ILE A 196 13.92 10.61 -17.33
CA ILE A 196 14.86 10.14 -18.36
C ILE A 196 14.73 10.98 -19.64
N PHE A 197 13.50 11.21 -20.09
CA PHE A 197 13.22 12.02 -21.27
C PHE A 197 13.77 13.45 -21.10
N ALA A 198 13.52 14.07 -19.96
CA ALA A 198 14.02 15.41 -19.62
C ALA A 198 15.56 15.47 -19.60
N VAL A 199 16.21 14.51 -18.93
CA VAL A 199 17.67 14.45 -18.83
C VAL A 199 18.30 14.29 -20.20
N GLN A 200 17.79 13.37 -21.03
CA GLN A 200 18.28 13.16 -22.39
C GLN A 200 18.03 14.39 -23.28
N GLN A 201 16.89 15.06 -23.14
CA GLN A 201 16.60 16.31 -23.85
C GLN A 201 17.61 17.40 -23.47
N VAL A 202 17.90 17.59 -22.18
CA VAL A 202 18.92 18.56 -21.72
C VAL A 202 20.29 18.21 -22.27
N PHE A 203 20.65 16.93 -22.29
CA PHE A 203 21.93 16.49 -22.84
C PHE A 203 22.10 16.83 -24.32
N GLU A 204 21.05 16.63 -25.10
CA GLU A 204 21.03 16.97 -26.53
C GLU A 204 21.02 18.48 -26.77
N ASP A 205 20.16 19.23 -26.07
CA ASP A 205 20.00 20.68 -26.25
C ASP A 205 21.26 21.45 -25.86
N ASP A 206 21.87 21.06 -24.74
CA ASP A 206 23.00 21.78 -24.15
C ASP A 206 24.35 21.19 -24.58
N GLY A 207 24.36 20.05 -25.31
CA GLY A 207 25.56 19.39 -25.82
C GLY A 207 26.47 18.82 -24.73
N ILE A 208 25.87 18.34 -23.63
CA ILE A 208 26.55 17.80 -22.44
C ILE A 208 26.03 16.38 -22.19
N GLU A 209 26.88 15.45 -21.76
CA GLU A 209 26.42 14.10 -21.38
C GLU A 209 27.01 13.74 -20.01
N LEU A 210 26.15 13.35 -19.07
CA LEU A 210 26.53 12.81 -17.77
C LEU A 210 26.00 11.38 -17.61
N PRO A 211 26.66 10.52 -16.80
CA PRO A 211 26.14 9.19 -16.48
C PRO A 211 24.83 9.30 -15.72
N ILE A 212 23.89 8.40 -16.03
CA ILE A 212 22.59 8.31 -15.33
C ILE A 212 22.61 7.08 -14.42
N MET A 213 22.31 7.28 -13.14
CA MET A 213 21.96 6.21 -12.20
C MET A 213 20.44 6.17 -12.03
N ILE A 214 19.88 4.97 -11.93
CA ILE A 214 18.44 4.77 -11.74
C ILE A 214 18.21 3.85 -10.55
N SER A 215 17.37 4.26 -9.60
CA SER A 215 17.02 3.43 -8.44
C SER A 215 15.51 3.36 -8.22
N GLY A 216 14.97 2.14 -8.27
CA GLY A 216 13.56 1.85 -7.99
C GLY A 216 13.28 1.59 -6.51
N THR A 217 12.01 1.71 -6.10
CA THR A 217 11.59 1.34 -4.75
C THR A 217 10.52 0.25 -4.80
N ILE A 218 10.78 -0.86 -4.14
CA ILE A 218 9.84 -1.98 -3.95
C ILE A 218 9.12 -1.76 -2.61
N THR A 219 7.79 -1.68 -2.63
CA THR A 219 7.02 -1.21 -1.46
C THR A 219 6.79 -2.29 -0.41
N ASP A 220 6.76 -3.57 -0.81
CA ASP A 220 6.46 -4.68 0.09
C ASP A 220 7.02 -6.03 -0.41
N ALA A 221 6.67 -7.11 0.27
CA ALA A 221 7.09 -8.46 -0.04
C ALA A 221 6.52 -9.05 -1.35
N SER A 222 5.67 -8.32 -2.09
CA SER A 222 5.19 -8.72 -3.41
C SER A 222 6.22 -8.52 -4.53
N GLY A 223 7.26 -7.71 -4.29
CA GLY A 223 8.30 -7.44 -5.29
C GLY A 223 7.91 -6.41 -6.34
N ARG A 224 6.91 -5.57 -6.05
CA ARG A 224 6.39 -4.56 -6.97
C ARG A 224 6.68 -3.13 -6.50
N THR A 225 6.80 -2.22 -7.46
CA THR A 225 6.75 -0.78 -7.22
C THR A 225 5.35 -0.37 -6.74
N LEU A 226 5.19 0.87 -6.23
CA LEU A 226 3.85 1.40 -5.89
C LEU A 226 2.91 1.41 -7.10
N SER A 227 3.46 1.62 -8.29
CA SER A 227 2.78 1.54 -9.60
C SER A 227 2.48 0.11 -10.09
N GLY A 228 2.79 -0.91 -9.28
CA GLY A 228 2.44 -2.31 -9.52
C GLY A 228 3.45 -3.09 -10.38
N GLN A 229 4.57 -2.49 -10.75
CA GLN A 229 5.52 -3.09 -11.70
C GLN A 229 6.55 -3.98 -11.00
N THR A 230 6.79 -5.17 -11.54
CA THR A 230 7.84 -6.10 -11.06
C THR A 230 9.25 -5.61 -11.37
N THR A 231 10.28 -6.16 -10.70
CA THR A 231 11.68 -5.74 -10.87
C THR A 231 12.20 -5.87 -12.31
N GLU A 232 11.99 -7.01 -12.98
CA GLU A 232 12.41 -7.16 -14.38
C GLU A 232 11.59 -6.26 -15.34
N ALA A 233 10.29 -6.06 -15.08
CA ALA A 233 9.47 -5.15 -15.88
C ALA A 233 9.93 -3.69 -15.76
N PHE A 234 10.28 -3.25 -14.55
CA PHE A 234 10.87 -1.95 -14.28
C PHE A 234 12.16 -1.75 -15.08
N TRP A 235 13.08 -2.73 -15.02
CA TRP A 235 14.32 -2.68 -15.80
C TRP A 235 14.05 -2.57 -17.31
N ASN A 236 13.11 -3.37 -17.84
CA ASN A 236 12.73 -3.30 -19.25
C ASN A 236 12.17 -1.92 -19.64
N SER A 237 11.42 -1.27 -18.75
CA SER A 237 10.88 0.08 -18.96
C SER A 237 11.96 1.16 -18.99
N VAL A 238 13.01 1.08 -18.16
CA VAL A 238 13.98 2.18 -17.98
C VAL A 238 15.33 2.00 -18.67
N ARG A 239 15.64 0.80 -19.18
CA ARG A 239 16.95 0.49 -19.79
C ARG A 239 17.33 1.37 -20.99
N HIS A 240 16.36 1.99 -21.65
CA HIS A 240 16.58 2.90 -22.78
C HIS A 240 17.35 4.18 -22.38
N ALA A 241 17.42 4.48 -21.08
CA ALA A 241 18.27 5.53 -20.54
C ALA A 241 19.79 5.25 -20.70
N ASN A 242 20.17 3.99 -21.00
CA ASN A 242 21.55 3.51 -20.94
C ASN A 242 22.27 3.86 -19.62
N PRO A 243 21.69 3.52 -18.45
CA PRO A 243 22.22 3.98 -17.18
C PRO A 243 23.56 3.30 -16.84
N ILE A 244 24.44 4.04 -16.15
CA ILE A 244 25.70 3.50 -15.62
C ILE A 244 25.46 2.49 -14.51
N SER A 245 24.36 2.64 -13.75
CA SER A 245 23.86 1.65 -12.82
C SER A 245 22.34 1.66 -12.71
N VAL A 246 21.77 0.50 -12.38
CA VAL A 246 20.37 0.34 -11.98
C VAL A 246 20.30 -0.32 -10.61
N GLY A 247 19.41 0.12 -9.74
CA GLY A 247 19.36 -0.38 -8.38
C GLY A 247 18.01 -0.29 -7.70
N LEU A 248 18.01 -0.61 -6.42
CA LEU A 248 16.84 -0.51 -5.55
C LEU A 248 17.18 0.20 -4.23
N ASN A 249 16.26 1.01 -3.74
CA ASN A 249 16.44 1.76 -2.50
C ASN A 249 15.14 2.00 -1.71
N CYS A 250 15.31 2.29 -0.42
CA CYS A 250 14.23 2.61 0.51
C CYS A 250 13.20 1.46 0.70
N ALA A 251 12.10 1.78 1.40
CA ALA A 251 10.94 0.96 1.78
C ALA A 251 11.24 -0.34 2.56
N LEU A 252 12.10 -1.20 2.03
CA LEU A 252 12.52 -2.46 2.63
C LEU A 252 13.87 -2.32 3.34
N GLY A 253 14.04 -3.08 4.42
CA GLY A 253 15.36 -3.32 5.01
C GLY A 253 16.19 -4.22 4.10
N ALA A 254 17.51 -4.30 4.36
CA ALA A 254 18.43 -5.07 3.53
C ALA A 254 17.95 -6.52 3.31
N LYS A 255 17.56 -7.22 4.39
CA LYS A 255 17.16 -8.64 4.34
C LYS A 255 16.01 -8.91 3.36
N ASP A 256 15.02 -8.02 3.33
CA ASP A 256 13.83 -8.17 2.49
C ASP A 256 14.08 -7.76 1.04
N LEU A 257 15.09 -6.92 0.78
CA LEU A 257 15.47 -6.46 -0.55
C LEU A 257 16.25 -7.51 -1.36
N ARG A 258 16.89 -8.45 -0.68
CA ARG A 258 17.78 -9.48 -1.27
C ARG A 258 17.23 -10.19 -2.52
N PRO A 259 16.02 -10.79 -2.53
CA PRO A 259 15.55 -11.56 -3.69
C PRO A 259 15.41 -10.70 -4.95
N TYR A 260 15.00 -9.45 -4.80
CA TYR A 260 14.83 -8.52 -5.92
C TYR A 260 16.16 -8.01 -6.44
N LEU A 261 17.12 -7.82 -5.54
CA LEU A 261 18.50 -7.50 -5.92
C LEU A 261 19.16 -8.66 -6.67
N GLU A 262 18.93 -9.90 -6.25
CA GLU A 262 19.39 -11.10 -6.95
C GLU A 262 18.81 -11.17 -8.38
N GLU A 263 17.49 -10.98 -8.53
CA GLU A 263 16.82 -10.93 -9.82
C GLU A 263 17.42 -9.84 -10.72
N LEU A 264 17.51 -8.60 -10.22
CA LEU A 264 18.07 -7.47 -10.96
C LEU A 264 19.53 -7.73 -11.36
N SER A 265 20.32 -8.32 -10.45
CA SER A 265 21.73 -8.68 -10.71
C SER A 265 21.89 -9.71 -11.83
N ASN A 266 20.90 -10.55 -12.07
CA ASN A 266 20.95 -11.55 -13.14
C ASN A 266 20.45 -10.98 -14.49
N LYS A 267 19.65 -9.92 -14.47
CA LYS A 267 18.98 -9.36 -15.67
C LYS A 267 19.59 -8.05 -16.18
N ALA A 268 20.22 -7.27 -15.31
CA ALA A 268 20.77 -5.98 -15.67
C ALA A 268 22.09 -6.11 -16.45
N GLY A 269 22.10 -5.63 -17.69
CA GLY A 269 23.30 -5.51 -18.54
C GLY A 269 24.20 -4.32 -18.19
N THR A 270 24.10 -3.79 -16.97
CA THR A 270 24.87 -2.65 -16.44
C THR A 270 25.24 -2.91 -14.97
N HIS A 271 25.89 -1.96 -14.30
CA HIS A 271 26.22 -2.07 -12.88
C HIS A 271 24.96 -2.08 -12.01
N VAL A 272 25.03 -2.70 -10.83
CA VAL A 272 23.91 -2.77 -9.89
C VAL A 272 24.22 -1.97 -8.62
N SER A 273 23.27 -1.12 -8.22
CA SER A 273 23.33 -0.36 -6.97
C SER A 273 22.28 -0.83 -5.97
N ALA A 274 22.54 -0.66 -4.67
CA ALA A 274 21.51 -0.77 -3.65
C ALA A 274 21.80 0.19 -2.48
N HIS A 275 20.76 0.75 -1.89
CA HIS A 275 20.88 1.54 -0.67
C HIS A 275 19.63 1.32 0.21
N PRO A 276 19.58 0.21 0.97
CA PRO A 276 18.43 -0.15 1.80
C PRO A 276 18.30 0.74 3.03
N ASN A 277 17.16 0.67 3.71
CA ASN A 277 16.97 1.29 5.02
C ASN A 277 17.73 0.53 6.13
N ALA A 278 18.02 1.20 7.24
CA ALA A 278 18.51 0.58 8.48
C ALA A 278 17.36 -0.14 9.22
N GLY A 279 16.81 -1.17 8.57
CA GLY A 279 15.62 -1.91 8.99
C GLY A 279 14.31 -1.20 8.65
N LEU A 280 13.21 -1.77 9.14
CA LEU A 280 11.89 -1.14 9.04
C LEU A 280 11.71 -0.14 10.20
N PRO A 281 11.03 1.01 9.97
CA PRO A 281 10.76 1.97 11.03
C PRO A 281 9.90 1.33 12.12
N ASN A 282 10.22 1.64 13.38
CA ASN A 282 9.45 1.22 14.52
C ASN A 282 8.16 2.05 14.67
N ALA A 283 7.32 1.74 15.66
CA ALA A 283 6.05 2.44 15.91
C ALA A 283 6.20 3.95 16.23
N PHE A 284 7.43 4.42 16.46
CA PHE A 284 7.76 5.83 16.70
C PHE A 284 8.43 6.49 15.49
N GLY A 285 8.55 5.79 14.36
CA GLY A 285 9.20 6.28 13.15
C GLY A 285 10.74 6.26 13.20
N GLU A 286 11.33 5.59 14.20
CA GLU A 286 12.78 5.47 14.34
C GLU A 286 13.29 4.15 13.72
N TYR A 287 14.57 4.14 13.31
CA TYR A 287 15.23 2.98 12.71
C TYR A 287 16.15 2.34 13.74
N ASP A 288 15.81 1.10 14.14
CA ASP A 288 16.46 0.42 15.27
C ASP A 288 17.66 -0.46 14.86
N GLU A 289 17.86 -0.71 13.56
CA GLU A 289 18.95 -1.57 13.09
C GLU A 289 20.29 -0.87 13.31
N THR A 290 21.25 -1.59 13.92
CA THR A 290 22.56 -1.04 14.25
C THR A 290 23.53 -1.13 13.06
N PRO A 291 24.61 -0.32 13.03
CA PRO A 291 25.65 -0.41 11.98
C PRO A 291 26.19 -1.82 11.74
N ALA A 292 26.37 -2.61 12.81
CA ALA A 292 26.89 -3.97 12.72
C ALA A 292 25.86 -4.95 12.12
N GLU A 293 24.58 -4.78 12.42
CA GLU A 293 23.50 -5.61 11.89
C GLU A 293 23.31 -5.33 10.39
N THR A 294 23.18 -4.06 10.00
CA THR A 294 23.04 -3.65 8.60
C THR A 294 24.25 -4.11 7.77
N ALA A 295 25.48 -3.90 8.27
CA ALA A 295 26.69 -4.33 7.58
C ALA A 295 26.77 -5.86 7.40
N ALA A 296 26.34 -6.64 8.39
CA ALA A 296 26.36 -8.10 8.29
C ALA A 296 25.44 -8.63 7.17
N VAL A 297 24.27 -8.01 6.98
CA VAL A 297 23.35 -8.38 5.90
C VAL A 297 23.90 -7.93 4.54
N ILE A 298 24.40 -6.70 4.44
CA ILE A 298 24.97 -6.16 3.20
C ILE A 298 26.22 -6.92 2.76
N GLU A 299 27.03 -7.41 3.71
CA GLU A 299 28.19 -8.23 3.40
C GLU A 299 27.82 -9.47 2.58
N GLU A 300 26.65 -10.07 2.84
CA GLU A 300 26.15 -11.21 2.06
C GLU A 300 25.88 -10.84 0.60
N PHE A 301 25.36 -9.64 0.31
CA PHE A 301 25.14 -9.20 -1.08
C PHE A 301 26.45 -9.05 -1.85
N ALA A 302 27.46 -8.50 -1.18
CA ALA A 302 28.81 -8.39 -1.75
C ALA A 302 29.46 -9.77 -1.94
N ALA A 303 29.31 -10.67 -0.97
CA ALA A 303 29.81 -12.05 -1.06
C ALA A 303 29.14 -12.85 -2.17
N SER A 304 27.84 -12.66 -2.37
CA SER A 304 27.05 -13.27 -3.45
C SER A 304 27.28 -12.61 -4.82
N GLY A 305 28.03 -11.50 -4.87
CA GLY A 305 28.42 -10.83 -6.11
C GLY A 305 27.28 -10.04 -6.77
N PHE A 306 26.36 -9.48 -5.98
CA PHE A 306 25.20 -8.75 -6.50
C PHE A 306 25.45 -7.26 -6.76
N LEU A 307 26.49 -6.68 -6.15
CA LEU A 307 26.64 -5.22 -6.04
C LEU A 307 27.85 -4.65 -6.77
N ASN A 308 27.69 -3.44 -7.29
CA ASN A 308 28.76 -2.57 -7.77
C ASN A 308 28.81 -1.24 -6.99
N ILE A 309 27.67 -0.78 -6.48
CA ILE A 309 27.53 0.42 -5.64
C ILE A 309 26.63 0.07 -4.46
N ILE A 310 26.99 0.51 -3.25
CA ILE A 310 26.20 0.25 -2.02
C ILE A 310 26.18 1.49 -1.14
N GLY A 311 25.01 1.84 -0.61
CA GLY A 311 24.85 2.95 0.34
C GLY A 311 23.78 2.66 1.38
N GLY A 312 23.17 3.72 1.91
CA GLY A 312 22.06 3.62 2.83
C GLY A 312 20.98 4.67 2.59
N CYS A 313 19.73 4.33 2.82
CA CYS A 313 18.61 5.27 2.74
C CYS A 313 18.17 5.70 4.16
N CYS A 314 16.89 5.61 4.50
CA CYS A 314 16.36 6.08 5.77
C CYS A 314 16.93 5.31 6.98
N GLY A 315 17.27 6.05 8.04
CA GLY A 315 17.86 5.48 9.26
C GLY A 315 19.38 5.31 9.21
N THR A 316 19.97 5.32 8.02
CA THR A 316 21.41 5.08 7.84
C THR A 316 22.21 6.34 8.19
N THR A 317 23.25 6.16 9.00
CA THR A 317 24.11 7.25 9.52
C THR A 317 25.57 7.06 9.08
N PRO A 318 26.48 8.03 9.31
CA PRO A 318 27.91 7.84 9.01
C PRO A 318 28.51 6.58 9.65
N GLY A 319 28.05 6.18 10.85
CA GLY A 319 28.49 4.93 11.48
C GLY A 319 28.09 3.68 10.69
N HIS A 320 26.92 3.68 10.05
CA HIS A 320 26.48 2.61 9.16
C HIS A 320 27.32 2.56 7.88
N ILE A 321 27.53 3.73 7.25
CA ILE A 321 28.34 3.82 6.02
C ILE A 321 29.77 3.34 6.25
N GLN A 322 30.38 3.67 7.39
CA GLN A 322 31.68 3.15 7.75
C GLN A 322 31.68 1.61 7.88
N ALA A 323 30.71 1.05 8.61
CA ALA A 323 30.61 -0.39 8.80
C ALA A 323 30.37 -1.13 7.46
N ILE A 324 29.54 -0.58 6.58
CA ILE A 324 29.29 -1.09 5.22
C ILE A 324 30.58 -1.06 4.40
N ALA A 325 31.29 0.08 4.37
CA ALA A 325 32.52 0.25 3.62
C ALA A 325 33.59 -0.76 4.06
N GLU A 326 33.76 -0.96 5.37
CA GLU A 326 34.69 -1.94 5.93
C GLU A 326 34.30 -3.39 5.59
N ALA A 327 33.01 -3.72 5.63
CA ALA A 327 32.50 -5.07 5.35
C ALA A 327 32.68 -5.46 3.87
N VAL A 328 32.38 -4.55 2.93
CA VAL A 328 32.37 -4.84 1.50
C VAL A 328 33.73 -4.71 0.82
N ALA A 329 34.70 -4.01 1.43
CA ALA A 329 36.01 -3.71 0.84
C ALA A 329 36.85 -4.94 0.43
N LYS A 330 36.57 -6.12 1.01
CA LYS A 330 37.27 -7.37 0.73
C LYS A 330 36.70 -8.16 -0.46
N TYR A 331 35.56 -7.74 -1.01
CA TYR A 331 34.89 -8.43 -2.12
C TYR A 331 35.10 -7.69 -3.45
N PRO A 332 35.21 -8.42 -4.58
CA PRO A 332 35.25 -7.80 -5.89
C PRO A 332 33.87 -7.24 -6.28
N PRO A 333 33.80 -6.21 -7.15
CA PRO A 333 32.53 -5.76 -7.70
C PRO A 333 31.88 -6.84 -8.58
N ARG A 334 30.55 -6.83 -8.66
CA ARG A 334 29.77 -7.71 -9.54
C ARG A 334 30.27 -7.66 -10.98
N ALA A 335 30.49 -8.83 -11.58
CA ALA A 335 30.71 -8.95 -13.02
C ALA A 335 29.38 -8.77 -13.77
N ILE A 336 29.35 -7.88 -14.76
CA ILE A 336 28.16 -7.66 -15.58
C ILE A 336 27.92 -8.92 -16.44
N PRO A 337 26.74 -9.56 -16.37
CA PRO A 337 26.44 -10.77 -17.12
C PRO A 337 26.29 -10.49 -18.61
N GLU A 338 26.64 -11.48 -19.44
CA GLU A 338 26.31 -11.45 -20.87
C GLU A 338 24.83 -11.77 -21.06
N ILE A 339 24.04 -10.75 -21.40
CA ILE A 339 22.60 -10.88 -21.63
C ILE A 339 22.33 -11.04 -23.14
N PRO A 340 21.70 -12.14 -23.60
CA PRO A 340 21.33 -12.30 -25.00
C PRO A 340 20.43 -11.17 -25.49
N ARG A 341 20.68 -10.68 -26.70
CA ARG A 341 19.82 -9.68 -27.35
C ARG A 341 18.46 -10.30 -27.68
N ALA A 342 17.41 -9.62 -27.25
CA ALA A 342 16.02 -10.01 -27.42
C ALA A 342 15.15 -8.77 -27.27
N CYS A 343 13.99 -8.76 -27.93
CA CYS A 343 13.00 -7.73 -27.73
C CYS A 343 12.43 -7.90 -26.33
N ARG A 344 12.52 -6.84 -25.51
CA ARG A 344 12.05 -6.86 -24.12
C ARG A 344 11.04 -5.75 -23.96
N LEU A 345 9.80 -6.14 -23.72
CA LEU A 345 8.65 -5.29 -23.48
C LEU A 345 8.22 -5.41 -22.02
N SER A 346 7.32 -4.53 -21.60
CA SER A 346 6.69 -4.64 -20.28
C SER A 346 5.33 -3.95 -20.25
N GLY A 347 4.40 -4.55 -19.52
CA GLY A 347 3.34 -3.83 -18.82
C GLY A 347 3.75 -3.65 -17.36
N LEU A 348 2.93 -4.12 -16.43
CA LEU A 348 3.35 -4.38 -15.03
C LEU A 348 4.29 -5.59 -14.91
N GLU A 349 4.23 -6.50 -15.89
CA GLU A 349 5.04 -7.71 -15.96
C GLU A 349 5.94 -7.70 -17.20
N PRO A 350 7.10 -8.37 -17.15
CA PRO A 350 8.04 -8.39 -18.26
C PRO A 350 7.54 -9.35 -19.35
N PHE A 351 7.78 -8.98 -20.60
CA PHE A 351 7.50 -9.84 -21.74
C PHE A 351 8.69 -9.84 -22.70
N THR A 352 9.33 -11.00 -22.87
CA THR A 352 10.53 -11.15 -23.71
C THR A 352 10.21 -11.96 -24.95
N ILE A 353 10.60 -11.45 -26.11
CA ILE A 353 10.47 -12.11 -27.41
C ILE A 353 11.88 -12.37 -27.95
N ASP A 354 12.22 -13.65 -28.08
CA ASP A 354 13.46 -14.12 -28.68
C ASP A 354 13.18 -15.17 -29.77
N ARG A 355 14.23 -15.76 -30.34
CA ARG A 355 14.10 -16.73 -31.45
C ARG A 355 13.45 -18.06 -31.06
N SER A 356 13.37 -18.36 -29.77
CA SER A 356 12.72 -19.56 -29.23
C SER A 356 11.28 -19.31 -28.77
N SER A 357 10.86 -18.04 -28.72
CA SER A 357 9.48 -17.67 -28.38
C SER A 357 8.48 -18.24 -29.38
N LEU A 358 7.31 -18.60 -28.86
CA LEU A 358 6.14 -18.93 -29.69
C LEU A 358 5.60 -17.66 -30.34
N PHE A 359 4.69 -17.85 -31.31
CA PHE A 359 3.98 -16.75 -31.95
C PHE A 359 3.26 -15.88 -30.92
N VAL A 360 3.41 -14.56 -31.05
CA VAL A 360 2.82 -13.59 -30.12
C VAL A 360 1.49 -13.08 -30.67
N ASN A 361 0.42 -13.31 -29.91
CA ASN A 361 -0.91 -12.80 -30.21
C ASN A 361 -1.07 -11.35 -29.74
N VAL A 362 -1.26 -10.42 -30.68
CA VAL A 362 -1.60 -9.04 -30.40
C VAL A 362 -3.12 -8.87 -30.57
N GLY A 363 -3.85 -8.53 -29.51
CA GLY A 363 -5.31 -8.46 -29.52
C GLY A 363 -5.83 -7.27 -30.34
N GLU A 364 -6.65 -7.54 -31.37
CA GLU A 364 -7.15 -6.55 -32.35
C GLU A 364 -8.47 -5.83 -31.99
N ARG A 365 -9.20 -6.27 -30.96
CA ARG A 365 -10.61 -5.89 -30.74
C ARG A 365 -10.80 -4.52 -30.09
N THR A 366 -9.74 -3.93 -29.54
CA THR A 366 -9.68 -2.57 -28.98
C THR A 366 -9.41 -1.53 -30.08
N ASN A 367 -10.14 -1.67 -31.20
CA ASN A 367 -9.98 -0.87 -32.40
C ASN A 367 -11.34 -0.37 -32.88
N ILE A 368 -11.51 0.96 -32.97
CA ILE A 368 -12.79 1.58 -33.39
C ILE A 368 -13.18 1.19 -34.82
N THR A 369 -12.21 1.01 -35.71
CA THR A 369 -12.49 0.63 -37.11
C THR A 369 -12.72 -0.86 -37.28
N GLY A 370 -12.10 -1.69 -36.44
CA GLY A 370 -12.12 -3.15 -36.52
C GLY A 370 -13.23 -3.84 -35.70
N SER A 371 -13.72 -3.20 -34.62
CA SER A 371 -14.62 -3.82 -33.66
C SER A 371 -15.90 -3.01 -33.47
N ALA A 372 -17.03 -3.52 -33.98
CA ALA A 372 -18.32 -2.85 -33.88
C ALA A 372 -18.78 -2.64 -32.43
N ARG A 373 -18.49 -3.59 -31.53
CA ARG A 373 -18.79 -3.46 -30.09
C ARG A 373 -17.97 -2.33 -29.47
N PHE A 374 -16.64 -2.33 -29.67
CA PHE A 374 -15.77 -1.32 -29.10
C PHE A 374 -16.09 0.08 -29.63
N ALA A 375 -16.28 0.21 -30.95
CA ALA A 375 -16.67 1.47 -31.59
C ALA A 375 -17.97 2.05 -31.02
N ARG A 376 -18.96 1.21 -30.72
CA ARG A 376 -20.21 1.66 -30.07
C ARG A 376 -19.92 2.19 -28.67
N LEU A 377 -19.19 1.41 -27.86
CA LEU A 377 -18.89 1.75 -26.45
C LEU A 377 -18.10 3.06 -26.32
N ILE A 378 -17.10 3.27 -27.17
CA ILE A 378 -16.31 4.51 -27.15
C ILE A 378 -17.16 5.73 -27.57
N ARG A 379 -18.00 5.60 -28.61
CA ARG A 379 -18.91 6.69 -29.03
C ARG A 379 -20.00 7.01 -28.01
N GLU A 380 -20.44 6.01 -27.25
CA GLU A 380 -21.40 6.16 -26.15
C GLU A 380 -20.72 6.60 -24.84
N GLU A 381 -19.40 6.82 -24.85
CA GLU A 381 -18.57 7.12 -23.68
C GLU A 381 -18.67 6.08 -22.53
N ASN A 382 -19.06 4.84 -22.86
CA ASN A 382 -19.10 3.72 -21.92
C ASN A 382 -17.73 3.02 -21.84
N TYR A 383 -16.76 3.73 -21.26
CA TYR A 383 -15.38 3.24 -21.14
C TYR A 383 -15.25 2.02 -20.22
N THR A 384 -16.13 1.85 -19.24
CA THR A 384 -16.13 0.70 -18.32
C THR A 384 -16.35 -0.62 -19.08
N GLU A 385 -17.40 -0.70 -19.91
CA GLU A 385 -17.60 -1.88 -20.76
C GLU A 385 -16.52 -2.00 -21.86
N ALA A 386 -15.88 -0.88 -22.24
CA ALA A 386 -14.76 -0.92 -23.19
C ALA A 386 -13.51 -1.58 -22.57
N LEU A 387 -13.27 -1.41 -21.26
CA LEU A 387 -12.22 -2.13 -20.53
C LEU A 387 -12.47 -3.64 -20.53
N GLU A 388 -13.73 -4.08 -20.44
CA GLU A 388 -14.06 -5.51 -20.54
C GLU A 388 -13.63 -6.10 -21.89
N VAL A 389 -13.70 -5.33 -22.98
CA VAL A 389 -13.20 -5.79 -24.30
C VAL A 389 -11.69 -6.00 -24.26
N ALA A 390 -10.93 -5.12 -23.60
CA ALA A 390 -9.49 -5.29 -23.43
C ALA A 390 -9.18 -6.50 -22.52
N LEU A 391 -9.87 -6.62 -21.38
CA LEU A 391 -9.71 -7.73 -20.44
C LEU A 391 -10.00 -9.09 -21.09
N GLN A 392 -11.11 -9.20 -21.83
CA GLN A 392 -11.49 -10.41 -22.55
C GLN A 392 -10.41 -10.88 -23.51
N GLN A 393 -9.68 -9.96 -24.16
CA GLN A 393 -8.59 -10.33 -25.06
C GLN A 393 -7.41 -10.93 -24.30
N VAL A 394 -7.06 -10.34 -23.15
CA VAL A 394 -5.99 -10.86 -22.29
C VAL A 394 -6.34 -12.24 -21.73
N GLU A 395 -7.58 -12.42 -21.27
CA GLU A 395 -8.09 -13.71 -20.79
C GLU A 395 -8.11 -14.76 -21.92
N ALA A 396 -8.40 -14.34 -23.16
CA ALA A 396 -8.37 -15.18 -24.36
C ALA A 396 -6.94 -15.44 -24.91
N GLY A 397 -5.89 -15.03 -24.20
CA GLY A 397 -4.50 -15.33 -24.55
C GLY A 397 -3.76 -14.27 -25.38
N ALA A 398 -4.29 -13.05 -25.49
CA ALA A 398 -3.52 -11.93 -26.02
C ALA A 398 -2.36 -11.58 -25.07
N GLN A 399 -1.14 -11.57 -25.61
CA GLN A 399 0.08 -11.25 -24.87
C GLN A 399 0.45 -9.77 -25.00
N VAL A 400 -0.13 -9.07 -25.97
CA VAL A 400 -0.04 -7.63 -26.22
C VAL A 400 -1.43 -7.16 -26.64
N ILE A 401 -1.82 -5.94 -26.28
CA ILE A 401 -3.11 -5.36 -26.69
C ILE A 401 -2.86 -4.21 -27.66
N ASP A 402 -3.47 -4.25 -28.85
CA ASP A 402 -3.46 -3.17 -29.82
C ASP A 402 -4.63 -2.21 -29.55
N ILE A 403 -4.34 -0.92 -29.38
CA ILE A 403 -5.34 0.09 -29.04
C ILE A 403 -5.36 1.15 -30.12
N ASN A 404 -6.48 1.24 -30.83
CA ASN A 404 -6.70 2.20 -31.91
C ASN A 404 -7.97 3.04 -31.67
N MET A 405 -7.79 4.35 -31.60
CA MET A 405 -8.85 5.35 -31.38
C MET A 405 -9.11 6.26 -32.59
N ASP A 406 -8.62 5.88 -33.79
CA ASP A 406 -8.75 6.70 -34.99
C ASP A 406 -10.18 6.65 -35.54
N GLU A 407 -10.88 7.78 -35.45
CA GLU A 407 -12.18 7.98 -36.08
C GLU A 407 -12.39 9.46 -36.42
N GLY A 408 -12.89 9.76 -37.62
CA GLY A 408 -13.00 11.15 -38.11
C GLY A 408 -13.97 12.05 -37.32
N MET A 409 -14.84 11.47 -36.49
CA MET A 409 -15.83 12.19 -35.67
C MET A 409 -15.46 12.23 -34.17
N LEU A 410 -14.34 11.62 -33.77
CA LEU A 410 -13.90 11.50 -32.38
C LEU A 410 -12.64 12.36 -32.15
N ASP A 411 -12.47 12.89 -30.94
CA ASP A 411 -11.16 13.34 -30.49
C ASP A 411 -10.30 12.11 -30.13
N SER A 412 -9.61 11.57 -31.14
CA SER A 412 -8.75 10.38 -31.01
C SER A 412 -7.67 10.55 -29.94
N GLN A 413 -7.12 11.75 -29.78
CA GLN A 413 -6.08 12.00 -28.78
C GLN A 413 -6.65 11.93 -27.37
N ALA A 414 -7.77 12.64 -27.11
CA ALA A 414 -8.41 12.62 -25.80
C ALA A 414 -8.93 11.22 -25.43
N ALA A 415 -9.52 10.49 -26.39
CA ALA A 415 -10.00 9.14 -26.17
C ALA A 415 -8.87 8.15 -25.87
N MET A 416 -7.73 8.27 -26.57
CA MET A 416 -6.53 7.46 -26.31
C MET A 416 -6.02 7.67 -24.88
N VAL A 417 -5.83 8.94 -24.48
CA VAL A 417 -5.38 9.30 -23.13
C VAL A 417 -6.34 8.76 -22.07
N LYS A 418 -7.65 9.01 -22.24
CA LYS A 418 -8.67 8.56 -21.28
C LYS A 418 -8.66 7.04 -21.13
N PHE A 419 -8.64 6.29 -22.24
CA PHE A 419 -8.69 4.84 -22.18
C PHE A 419 -7.42 4.22 -21.60
N LEU A 420 -6.24 4.73 -21.95
CA LEU A 420 -4.97 4.25 -21.39
C LEU A 420 -4.84 4.54 -19.90
N ASN A 421 -5.29 5.73 -19.45
CA ASN A 421 -5.29 6.07 -18.04
C ASN A 421 -6.21 5.12 -17.25
N LEU A 422 -7.36 4.73 -17.81
CA LEU A 422 -8.25 3.73 -17.23
C LEU A 422 -7.63 2.33 -17.22
N ILE A 423 -6.97 1.92 -18.30
CA ILE A 423 -6.25 0.63 -18.36
C ILE A 423 -5.17 0.54 -17.29
N ALA A 424 -4.46 1.64 -17.00
CA ALA A 424 -3.47 1.66 -15.95
C ALA A 424 -4.05 1.38 -14.54
N GLY A 425 -5.36 1.62 -14.34
CA GLY A 425 -6.10 1.27 -13.13
C GLY A 425 -6.59 -0.19 -13.08
N GLU A 426 -6.45 -0.95 -14.17
CA GLU A 426 -6.87 -2.35 -14.28
C GLU A 426 -5.65 -3.29 -14.36
N PRO A 427 -5.23 -3.92 -13.24
CA PRO A 427 -4.00 -4.72 -13.18
C PRO A 427 -3.95 -5.88 -14.18
N ASP A 428 -5.08 -6.55 -14.41
CA ASP A 428 -5.16 -7.70 -15.32
C ASP A 428 -4.92 -7.31 -16.79
N ILE A 429 -5.28 -6.07 -17.15
CA ILE A 429 -5.05 -5.52 -18.49
C ILE A 429 -3.65 -4.93 -18.57
N SER A 430 -3.26 -4.12 -17.60
CA SER A 430 -1.97 -3.42 -17.58
C SER A 430 -0.77 -4.34 -17.35
N ARG A 431 -0.96 -5.61 -16.95
CA ARG A 431 0.15 -6.59 -16.84
C ARG A 431 0.85 -6.85 -18.18
N VAL A 432 0.11 -6.83 -19.29
CA VAL A 432 0.66 -7.07 -20.64
C VAL A 432 1.11 -5.76 -21.31
N PRO A 433 2.10 -5.80 -22.22
CA PRO A 433 2.48 -4.61 -23.00
C PRO A 433 1.35 -4.09 -23.88
N ILE A 434 1.36 -2.77 -24.12
CA ILE A 434 0.39 -2.08 -24.96
C ILE A 434 1.03 -1.69 -26.29
N MET A 435 0.33 -1.96 -27.40
CA MET A 435 0.63 -1.47 -28.73
C MET A 435 -0.28 -0.27 -29.03
N ILE A 436 0.32 0.92 -29.15
CA ILE A 436 -0.39 2.17 -29.40
C ILE A 436 -0.55 2.33 -30.91
N ASP A 437 -1.78 2.21 -31.40
CA ASP A 437 -2.10 2.25 -32.83
C ASP A 437 -2.80 3.55 -33.24
N SER A 438 -2.17 4.30 -34.15
CA SER A 438 -2.77 5.44 -34.82
C SER A 438 -2.02 5.82 -36.09
N SER A 439 -2.75 6.39 -37.04
CA SER A 439 -2.21 7.05 -38.23
C SER A 439 -1.66 8.46 -37.97
N LYS A 440 -1.86 9.00 -36.75
CA LYS A 440 -1.49 10.36 -36.34
C LYS A 440 -0.41 10.31 -35.25
N TRP A 441 0.71 10.99 -35.48
CA TRP A 441 1.83 11.01 -34.52
C TRP A 441 1.41 11.61 -33.17
N GLU A 442 0.61 12.66 -33.17
CA GLU A 442 0.14 13.32 -31.95
C GLU A 442 -0.67 12.39 -31.02
N VAL A 443 -1.38 11.40 -31.59
CA VAL A 443 -2.12 10.39 -30.82
C VAL A 443 -1.17 9.32 -30.27
N ILE A 444 -0.19 8.88 -31.08
CA ILE A 444 0.86 7.94 -30.65
C ILE A 444 1.63 8.54 -29.47
N GLU A 445 2.09 9.77 -29.62
CA GLU A 445 2.88 10.47 -28.61
C GLU A 445 2.07 10.68 -27.33
N ALA A 446 0.80 11.06 -27.43
CA ALA A 446 -0.09 11.15 -26.26
C ALA A 446 -0.25 9.79 -25.57
N GLY A 447 -0.36 8.68 -26.32
CA GLY A 447 -0.43 7.35 -25.75
C GLY A 447 0.86 6.90 -25.05
N LEU A 448 2.03 7.19 -25.63
CA LEU A 448 3.34 6.89 -25.03
C LEU A 448 3.53 7.58 -23.67
N LYS A 449 2.96 8.78 -23.52
CA LYS A 449 2.96 9.56 -22.28
C LYS A 449 2.04 8.99 -21.18
N CYS A 450 1.20 8.00 -21.49
CA CYS A 450 0.27 7.36 -20.54
C CYS A 450 0.73 5.95 -20.09
N ILE A 451 1.75 5.36 -20.71
CA ILE A 451 2.15 3.97 -20.42
C ILE A 451 3.46 3.89 -19.62
N GLN A 452 3.40 3.28 -18.43
CA GLN A 452 4.58 3.06 -17.57
C GLN A 452 5.53 1.97 -18.09
N GLY A 453 4.96 0.98 -18.80
CA GLY A 453 5.68 -0.10 -19.44
C GLY A 453 6.50 0.31 -20.67
N LYS A 454 7.31 -0.60 -21.18
CA LYS A 454 7.85 -0.54 -22.54
C LYS A 454 6.83 -1.14 -23.52
N GLY A 455 6.06 -0.26 -24.15
CA GLY A 455 5.07 -0.60 -25.19
C GLY A 455 5.63 -0.61 -26.60
N ILE A 456 4.72 -0.74 -27.58
CA ILE A 456 5.02 -0.77 -29.01
C ILE A 456 4.28 0.39 -29.70
N VAL A 457 4.96 1.11 -30.59
CA VAL A 457 4.35 2.11 -31.48
C VAL A 457 3.90 1.45 -32.77
N ASN A 458 2.62 1.57 -33.12
CA ASN A 458 2.03 1.10 -34.37
C ASN A 458 1.40 2.30 -35.11
N SER A 459 2.05 2.91 -36.10
CA SER A 459 3.36 2.58 -36.67
C SER A 459 4.03 3.84 -37.19
N ILE A 460 5.29 3.72 -37.59
CA ILE A 460 6.01 4.75 -38.35
C ILE A 460 6.36 4.24 -39.74
N SER A 461 6.57 5.15 -40.70
CA SER A 461 6.94 4.80 -42.07
C SER A 461 7.68 5.95 -42.76
N MET A 462 8.18 5.70 -43.98
CA MET A 462 8.83 6.73 -44.81
C MET A 462 7.85 7.47 -45.72
N LYS A 463 6.53 7.29 -45.54
CA LYS A 463 5.48 7.93 -46.37
C LYS A 463 5.62 9.46 -46.44
N GLU A 464 6.01 10.09 -45.33
CA GLU A 464 6.20 11.55 -45.22
C GLU A 464 7.66 11.97 -45.44
N GLY A 465 8.51 11.04 -45.90
CA GLY A 465 9.93 11.21 -46.13
C GLY A 465 10.82 10.75 -44.98
N VAL A 466 12.11 10.63 -45.28
CA VAL A 466 13.14 10.08 -44.37
C VAL A 466 13.34 10.91 -43.10
N GLU A 467 13.27 12.24 -43.18
CA GLU A 467 13.54 13.10 -42.02
C GLU A 467 12.45 13.01 -40.96
N ALA A 468 11.17 12.96 -41.37
CA ALA A 468 10.05 12.71 -40.45
C ALA A 468 10.16 11.33 -39.80
N PHE A 469 10.50 10.30 -40.58
CA PHE A 469 10.76 8.94 -40.08
C PHE A 469 11.86 8.90 -39.03
N LYS A 470 13.01 9.57 -39.27
CA LYS A 470 14.10 9.68 -38.30
C LYS A 470 13.69 10.44 -37.05
N HIS A 471 12.92 11.51 -37.19
CA HIS A 471 12.44 12.31 -36.06
C HIS A 471 11.55 11.46 -35.13
N HIS A 472 10.53 10.79 -35.69
CA HIS A 472 9.66 9.89 -34.94
C HIS A 472 10.44 8.73 -34.31
N ALA A 473 11.42 8.16 -35.02
CA ALA A 473 12.28 7.10 -34.47
C ALA A 473 13.12 7.58 -33.27
N ARG A 474 13.68 8.80 -33.31
CA ARG A 474 14.41 9.38 -32.17
C ARG A 474 13.50 9.58 -30.96
N LEU A 475 12.28 10.06 -31.17
CA LEU A 475 11.29 10.20 -30.10
C LEU A 475 10.90 8.83 -29.52
N CYS A 476 10.60 7.83 -30.34
CA CYS A 476 10.31 6.47 -29.88
C CYS A 476 11.44 5.90 -29.02
N LYS A 477 12.70 6.13 -29.43
CA LYS A 477 13.90 5.72 -28.68
C LYS A 477 13.99 6.43 -27.33
N ARG A 478 13.67 7.73 -27.28
CA ARG A 478 13.69 8.52 -26.04
C ARG A 478 12.55 8.15 -25.08
N TYR A 479 11.36 7.86 -25.59
CA TYR A 479 10.25 7.32 -24.79
C TYR A 479 10.47 5.86 -24.36
N GLY A 480 11.46 5.18 -24.95
CA GLY A 480 11.79 3.80 -24.64
C GLY A 480 10.83 2.76 -25.21
N ALA A 481 10.22 3.02 -26.37
CA ALA A 481 9.26 2.12 -27.02
C ALA A 481 9.89 1.27 -28.13
N ALA A 482 9.34 0.07 -28.35
CA ALA A 482 9.56 -0.67 -29.59
C ALA A 482 8.70 -0.08 -30.72
N VAL A 483 8.99 -0.44 -31.97
CA VAL A 483 8.34 0.23 -33.12
C VAL A 483 7.97 -0.73 -34.24
N VAL A 484 6.72 -0.64 -34.68
CA VAL A 484 6.24 -1.21 -35.93
C VAL A 484 6.59 -0.26 -37.08
N VAL A 485 7.30 -0.77 -38.07
CA VAL A 485 7.71 -0.06 -39.28
C VAL A 485 6.94 -0.64 -40.46
N MET A 486 5.98 0.12 -40.96
CA MET A 486 5.23 -0.28 -42.15
C MET A 486 6.11 -0.21 -43.40
N ALA A 487 5.96 -1.18 -44.30
CA ALA A 487 6.56 -1.16 -45.63
C ALA A 487 5.84 -0.16 -46.56
N PHE A 488 5.95 1.13 -46.22
CA PHE A 488 5.37 2.26 -46.92
C PHE A 488 6.41 3.38 -47.00
N ASP A 489 6.77 3.81 -48.21
CA ASP A 489 7.66 4.94 -48.44
C ASP A 489 7.02 6.02 -49.33
N GLU A 490 7.83 6.96 -49.82
CA GLU A 490 7.38 8.12 -50.58
C GLU A 490 6.66 7.75 -51.90
N VAL A 491 6.86 6.51 -52.39
CA VAL A 491 6.27 6.01 -53.64
C VAL A 491 4.92 5.33 -53.40
N GLY A 492 4.69 4.77 -52.21
CA GLY A 492 3.48 4.02 -51.89
C GLY A 492 3.70 2.83 -50.96
N GLN A 493 2.65 2.04 -50.77
CA GLN A 493 2.71 0.77 -50.05
C GLN A 493 3.41 -0.30 -50.89
N ALA A 494 4.18 -1.18 -50.24
CA ALA A 494 4.83 -2.31 -50.90
C ALA A 494 3.84 -3.46 -51.16
N ASP A 495 3.48 -3.67 -52.41
CA ASP A 495 2.56 -4.71 -52.90
C ASP A 495 3.27 -6.03 -53.28
N THR A 496 4.47 -5.97 -53.85
CA THR A 496 5.27 -7.14 -54.27
C THR A 496 6.37 -7.54 -53.27
N ALA A 497 6.80 -8.80 -53.26
CA ALA A 497 7.90 -9.26 -52.40
C ALA A 497 9.18 -8.44 -52.59
N ALA A 498 9.54 -8.09 -53.83
CA ALA A 498 10.72 -7.27 -54.11
C ALA A 498 10.64 -5.90 -53.44
N ARG A 499 9.48 -5.23 -53.53
CA ARG A 499 9.28 -3.92 -52.92
C ARG A 499 9.25 -3.99 -51.40
N LYS A 500 8.63 -5.03 -50.82
CA LYS A 500 8.61 -5.26 -49.37
C LYS A 500 10.04 -5.40 -48.83
N ARG A 501 10.89 -6.20 -49.50
CA ARG A 501 12.31 -6.40 -49.13
C ARG A 501 13.12 -5.11 -49.22
N GLU A 502 12.94 -4.33 -50.27
CA GLU A 502 13.64 -3.07 -50.49
C GLU A 502 13.33 -2.05 -49.38
N ILE A 503 12.04 -1.81 -49.09
CA ILE A 503 11.62 -0.84 -48.09
C ILE A 503 12.09 -1.27 -46.69
N CYS A 504 11.88 -2.54 -46.31
CA CYS A 504 12.31 -3.03 -44.99
C CYS A 504 13.82 -2.91 -44.80
N LYS A 505 14.63 -3.24 -45.83
CA LYS A 505 16.09 -3.08 -45.76
C LYS A 505 16.50 -1.61 -45.62
N ARG A 506 15.91 -0.73 -46.42
CA ARG A 506 16.18 0.73 -46.36
C ARG A 506 15.83 1.30 -44.99
N SER A 507 14.66 0.95 -44.45
CA SER A 507 14.25 1.37 -43.11
C SER A 507 15.16 0.83 -42.02
N TYR A 508 15.58 -0.43 -42.09
CA TYR A 508 16.51 -1.04 -41.13
C TYR A 508 17.85 -0.29 -41.11
N ASP A 509 18.43 -0.01 -42.27
CA ASP A 509 19.71 0.71 -42.37
C ASP A 509 19.62 2.11 -41.77
N ILE A 510 18.53 2.84 -42.07
CA ILE A 510 18.31 4.18 -41.48
C ILE A 510 18.18 4.10 -39.96
N LEU A 511 17.36 3.17 -39.44
CA LEU A 511 17.13 3.04 -38.00
C LEU A 511 18.38 2.61 -37.25
N VAL A 512 19.10 1.62 -37.75
CA VAL A 512 20.25 1.03 -37.06
C VAL A 512 21.51 1.87 -37.26
N ASP A 513 21.83 2.27 -38.48
CA ASP A 513 23.11 2.92 -38.80
C ASP A 513 23.08 4.44 -38.58
N GLU A 514 21.94 5.11 -38.83
CA GLU A 514 21.83 6.57 -38.73
C GLU A 514 21.19 7.06 -37.42
N VAL A 515 20.17 6.37 -36.90
CA VAL A 515 19.49 6.73 -35.64
C VAL A 515 20.10 6.01 -34.43
N GLY A 516 20.76 4.87 -34.66
CA GLY A 516 21.26 4.01 -33.58
C GLY A 516 20.12 3.41 -32.77
N PHE A 517 19.00 3.07 -33.41
CA PHE A 517 17.86 2.40 -32.81
C PHE A 517 18.21 0.92 -32.53
N PRO A 518 17.85 0.35 -31.37
CA PRO A 518 18.12 -1.06 -31.09
C PRO A 518 17.44 -1.98 -32.11
N PRO A 519 18.17 -2.82 -32.86
CA PRO A 519 17.56 -3.65 -33.90
C PRO A 519 16.56 -4.67 -33.36
N GLU A 520 16.75 -5.13 -32.12
CA GLU A 520 15.80 -6.01 -31.41
C GLU A 520 14.44 -5.36 -31.08
N ASP A 521 14.32 -4.03 -31.19
CA ASP A 521 13.08 -3.29 -30.93
C ASP A 521 12.37 -2.86 -32.22
N ILE A 522 12.87 -3.29 -33.39
CA ILE A 522 12.29 -3.02 -34.71
C ILE A 522 11.39 -4.19 -35.11
N ILE A 523 10.12 -3.91 -35.36
CA ILE A 523 9.12 -4.86 -35.85
C ILE A 523 8.69 -4.40 -37.23
N PHE A 524 8.92 -5.18 -38.28
CA PHE A 524 8.46 -4.81 -39.62
C PHE A 524 7.03 -5.30 -39.86
N ASP A 525 6.18 -4.44 -40.43
CA ASP A 525 4.92 -4.84 -41.06
C ASP A 525 5.07 -4.75 -42.59
N PRO A 526 5.30 -5.88 -43.30
CA PRO A 526 5.37 -5.91 -44.76
C PRO A 526 4.05 -5.59 -45.47
N ASN A 527 2.96 -5.26 -44.77
CA ASN A 527 1.58 -5.09 -45.21
C ASN A 527 0.92 -6.40 -45.68
N ILE A 528 -0.09 -6.86 -44.91
CA ILE A 528 -0.99 -7.94 -45.31
C ILE A 528 -2.15 -7.37 -46.13
N PHE A 529 -2.33 -7.86 -47.36
CA PHE A 529 -3.44 -7.48 -48.25
C PHE A 529 -4.45 -8.62 -48.42
N ALA A 530 -5.66 -8.26 -48.86
CA ALA A 530 -6.74 -9.21 -49.10
C ALA A 530 -6.44 -10.08 -50.33
N VAL A 531 -6.67 -11.40 -50.17
CA VAL A 531 -6.62 -12.37 -51.27
C VAL A 531 -8.03 -12.77 -51.71
N ALA A 532 -8.15 -13.56 -52.79
CA ALA A 532 -9.43 -14.01 -53.34
C ALA A 532 -10.41 -12.86 -53.67
N THR A 533 -9.90 -11.73 -54.15
CA THR A 533 -10.69 -10.55 -54.55
C THR A 533 -11.32 -10.68 -55.93
N GLY A 534 -10.92 -11.69 -56.72
CA GLY A 534 -11.26 -11.82 -58.14
C GLY A 534 -10.39 -10.99 -59.08
N ILE A 535 -9.32 -10.36 -58.57
CA ILE A 535 -8.32 -9.62 -59.35
C ILE A 535 -7.03 -10.43 -59.35
N GLU A 536 -6.52 -10.78 -60.55
CA GLU A 536 -5.39 -11.70 -60.71
C GLU A 536 -4.11 -11.19 -60.02
N GLU A 537 -3.88 -9.87 -60.07
CA GLU A 537 -2.75 -9.21 -59.42
C GLU A 537 -2.74 -9.40 -57.90
N HIS A 538 -3.90 -9.65 -57.27
CA HIS A 538 -4.02 -9.80 -55.82
C HIS A 538 -3.79 -11.24 -55.35
N ASN A 539 -3.76 -12.22 -56.27
CA ASN A 539 -3.65 -13.63 -55.92
C ASN A 539 -2.34 -13.95 -55.18
N ASN A 540 -1.27 -13.21 -55.46
CA ASN A 540 0.05 -13.49 -54.90
C ASN A 540 0.36 -12.76 -53.58
N TYR A 541 -0.52 -11.87 -53.11
CA TYR A 541 -0.23 -10.99 -51.97
C TYR A 541 0.13 -11.74 -50.67
N ALA A 542 -0.52 -12.88 -50.39
CA ALA A 542 -0.18 -13.70 -49.21
C ALA A 542 1.20 -14.35 -49.35
N VAL A 543 1.55 -14.87 -50.53
CA VAL A 543 2.88 -15.43 -50.83
C VAL A 543 3.96 -14.36 -50.70
N ASP A 544 3.72 -13.17 -51.26
CA ASP A 544 4.66 -12.04 -51.20
C ASP A 544 4.94 -11.61 -49.75
N PHE A 545 3.94 -11.67 -48.86
CA PHE A 545 4.12 -11.41 -47.44
C PHE A 545 4.93 -12.50 -46.73
N ILE A 546 4.62 -13.78 -46.98
CA ILE A 546 5.34 -14.93 -46.40
C ILE A 546 6.82 -14.89 -46.81
N GLU A 547 7.10 -14.58 -48.07
CA GLU A 547 8.45 -14.42 -48.59
C GLU A 547 9.20 -13.21 -47.98
N ALA A 548 8.49 -12.13 -47.67
CA ALA A 548 9.06 -10.97 -46.99
C ALA A 548 9.44 -11.30 -45.55
N CYS A 549 8.60 -12.06 -44.82
CA CYS A 549 8.92 -12.55 -43.48
C CYS A 549 10.21 -13.37 -43.45
N ALA A 550 10.36 -14.29 -44.42
CA ALA A 550 11.57 -15.11 -44.52
C ALA A 550 12.81 -14.25 -44.79
N TYR A 551 12.69 -13.27 -45.69
CA TYR A 551 13.77 -12.33 -45.97
C TYR A 551 14.19 -11.53 -44.73
N ILE A 552 13.24 -10.97 -43.99
CA ILE A 552 13.51 -10.16 -42.78
C ILE A 552 14.23 -11.01 -41.73
N ARG A 553 13.71 -12.20 -41.43
CA ARG A 553 14.34 -13.15 -40.48
C ARG A 553 15.79 -13.48 -40.86
N ASP A 554 16.05 -13.69 -42.14
CA ASP A 554 17.34 -14.20 -42.65
C ASP A 554 18.37 -13.09 -42.90
N HIS A 555 17.94 -11.86 -43.21
CA HIS A 555 18.81 -10.77 -43.67
C HIS A 555 18.84 -9.54 -42.76
N LEU A 556 17.87 -9.35 -41.87
CA LEU A 556 17.79 -8.21 -40.95
C LEU A 556 17.94 -8.74 -39.50
N PRO A 557 19.16 -8.80 -38.96
CA PRO A 557 19.41 -9.42 -37.66
C PRO A 557 18.60 -8.79 -36.53
N TYR A 558 18.05 -9.62 -35.65
CA TYR A 558 17.23 -9.26 -34.48
C TYR A 558 15.88 -8.60 -34.76
N ALA A 559 15.64 -8.07 -35.96
CA ALA A 559 14.35 -7.51 -36.32
C ALA A 559 13.25 -8.57 -36.27
N LEU A 560 12.07 -8.13 -35.85
CA LEU A 560 10.86 -8.93 -35.76
C LEU A 560 9.91 -8.60 -36.91
N THR A 561 8.84 -9.37 -37.05
CA THR A 561 7.80 -9.15 -38.07
C THR A 561 6.41 -9.26 -37.48
N SER A 562 5.51 -8.37 -37.88
CA SER A 562 4.09 -8.35 -37.54
C SER A 562 3.23 -8.18 -38.79
N GLY A 563 1.91 -8.23 -38.60
CA GLY A 563 0.92 -7.83 -39.60
C GLY A 563 -0.51 -7.99 -39.11
N GLY A 564 -1.42 -7.19 -39.67
CA GLY A 564 -2.87 -7.33 -39.46
C GLY A 564 -3.45 -8.56 -40.14
N VAL A 565 -3.57 -9.67 -39.43
CA VAL A 565 -3.95 -10.98 -40.00
C VAL A 565 -5.36 -10.96 -40.57
N SER A 566 -6.27 -10.26 -39.91
CA SER A 566 -7.65 -10.10 -40.35
C SER A 566 -7.78 -9.56 -41.78
N ASN A 567 -6.78 -8.80 -42.26
CA ASN A 567 -6.78 -8.19 -43.60
C ASN A 567 -6.74 -9.21 -44.75
N VAL A 568 -6.09 -10.37 -44.55
CA VAL A 568 -5.95 -11.39 -45.61
C VAL A 568 -7.32 -11.94 -46.04
N SER A 569 -8.28 -11.95 -45.11
CA SER A 569 -9.61 -12.55 -45.26
C SER A 569 -10.71 -11.58 -45.68
N PHE A 570 -10.40 -10.32 -46.02
CA PHE A 570 -11.42 -9.28 -46.16
C PHE A 570 -12.48 -9.56 -47.24
N SER A 571 -12.13 -10.31 -48.29
CA SER A 571 -13.04 -10.72 -49.36
C SER A 571 -14.22 -11.60 -48.88
N PHE A 572 -14.11 -12.20 -47.68
CA PHE A 572 -15.10 -13.12 -47.10
C PHE A 572 -15.83 -12.56 -45.87
N ARG A 573 -15.90 -11.22 -45.70
CA ARG A 573 -16.69 -10.60 -44.61
C ARG A 573 -18.12 -11.16 -44.56
N GLY A 574 -18.54 -11.60 -43.38
CA GLY A 574 -19.84 -12.24 -43.15
C GLY A 574 -19.84 -13.78 -43.21
N ASN A 575 -18.71 -14.41 -43.54
CA ASN A 575 -18.50 -15.86 -43.47
C ASN A 575 -17.35 -16.20 -42.51
N ASN A 576 -17.62 -16.17 -41.20
CA ASN A 576 -16.58 -16.34 -40.17
C ASN A 576 -15.83 -17.68 -40.27
N PRO A 577 -16.46 -18.84 -40.48
CA PRO A 577 -15.74 -20.11 -40.58
C PRO A 577 -14.67 -20.11 -41.69
N VAL A 578 -14.99 -19.54 -42.87
CA VAL A 578 -14.01 -19.44 -43.96
C VAL A 578 -12.90 -18.44 -43.63
N ARG A 579 -13.20 -17.34 -42.92
CA ARG A 579 -12.20 -16.36 -42.49
C ARG A 579 -11.23 -16.95 -41.48
N GLU A 580 -11.73 -17.65 -40.47
CA GLU A 580 -10.94 -18.31 -39.42
C GLU A 580 -10.04 -19.39 -40.01
N ALA A 581 -10.55 -20.17 -40.98
CA ALA A 581 -9.73 -21.12 -41.74
C ALA A 581 -8.61 -20.41 -42.54
N ILE A 582 -8.91 -19.29 -43.22
CA ILE A 582 -7.91 -18.48 -43.92
C ILE A 582 -6.84 -17.96 -42.98
N HIS A 583 -7.22 -17.42 -41.81
CA HIS A 583 -6.28 -16.93 -40.80
C HIS A 583 -5.35 -18.03 -40.33
N SER A 584 -5.90 -19.20 -40.01
CA SER A 584 -5.17 -20.34 -39.45
C SER A 584 -4.17 -20.93 -40.44
N VAL A 585 -4.56 -21.10 -41.71
CA VAL A 585 -3.66 -21.55 -42.78
C VAL A 585 -2.57 -20.51 -43.08
N PHE A 586 -2.95 -19.22 -43.16
CA PHE A 586 -1.99 -18.14 -43.38
C PHE A 586 -0.95 -18.06 -42.27
N LEU A 587 -1.39 -18.07 -41.01
CA LEU A 587 -0.51 -18.04 -39.83
C LEU A 587 0.42 -19.25 -39.80
N TYR A 588 -0.09 -20.47 -40.06
CA TYR A 588 0.73 -21.68 -40.09
C TYR A 588 1.95 -21.53 -41.03
N HIS A 589 1.73 -21.06 -42.26
CA HIS A 589 2.81 -20.86 -43.22
C HIS A 589 3.67 -19.63 -42.93
N ALA A 590 3.08 -18.52 -42.48
CA ALA A 590 3.81 -17.30 -42.18
C ALA A 590 4.76 -17.49 -40.98
N ILE A 591 4.31 -18.16 -39.91
CA ILE A 591 5.10 -18.46 -38.71
C ILE A 591 6.32 -19.32 -39.06
N GLN A 592 6.14 -20.37 -39.87
CA GLN A 592 7.26 -21.19 -40.37
C GLN A 592 8.29 -20.37 -41.16
N ASN A 593 7.83 -19.29 -41.81
CA ASN A 593 8.67 -18.37 -42.58
C ASN A 593 9.13 -17.15 -41.77
N GLY A 594 8.99 -17.15 -40.45
CA GLY A 594 9.59 -16.14 -39.58
C GLY A 594 8.63 -15.07 -39.07
N LEU A 595 7.30 -15.21 -39.27
CA LEU A 595 6.33 -14.34 -38.63
C LEU A 595 6.37 -14.52 -37.10
N THR A 596 6.84 -13.50 -36.38
CA THR A 596 7.03 -13.55 -34.92
C THR A 596 5.78 -13.17 -34.13
N MET A 597 4.97 -12.24 -34.63
CA MET A 597 3.75 -11.77 -33.98
C MET A 597 2.69 -11.38 -35.01
N GLY A 598 1.45 -11.18 -34.59
CA GLY A 598 0.40 -10.70 -35.47
C GLY A 598 -0.77 -10.09 -34.71
N ILE A 599 -1.41 -9.10 -35.35
CA ILE A 599 -2.63 -8.48 -34.84
C ILE A 599 -3.80 -9.37 -35.25
N VAL A 600 -4.39 -10.03 -34.26
CA VAL A 600 -5.35 -11.13 -34.40
C VAL A 600 -6.48 -11.01 -33.38
N ASN A 601 -7.59 -11.66 -33.66
CA ASN A 601 -8.58 -11.97 -32.63
C ASN A 601 -8.14 -13.21 -31.85
N ALA A 602 -7.51 -13.01 -30.68
CA ALA A 602 -6.90 -14.08 -29.89
C ALA A 602 -7.85 -15.25 -29.57
N GLY A 603 -9.15 -14.99 -29.38
CA GLY A 603 -10.15 -16.00 -29.07
C GLY A 603 -10.77 -16.74 -30.28
N GLN A 604 -10.38 -16.42 -31.52
CA GLN A 604 -10.96 -16.98 -32.76
C GLN A 604 -9.92 -17.62 -33.70
N LEU A 605 -8.83 -18.16 -33.15
CA LEU A 605 -7.83 -18.88 -33.94
C LEU A 605 -8.14 -20.38 -33.92
N GLU A 606 -8.59 -20.91 -35.05
CA GLU A 606 -8.85 -22.34 -35.24
C GLU A 606 -7.54 -23.13 -35.31
N ILE A 607 -7.54 -24.36 -34.79
CA ILE A 607 -6.36 -25.23 -34.87
C ILE A 607 -6.23 -25.75 -36.30
N TYR A 608 -5.07 -25.53 -36.94
CA TYR A 608 -4.82 -25.91 -38.34
C TYR A 608 -5.20 -27.36 -38.71
N ASP A 609 -5.01 -28.30 -37.78
CA ASP A 609 -5.33 -29.72 -37.98
C ASP A 609 -6.81 -30.06 -37.80
N GLU A 610 -7.59 -29.17 -37.19
CA GLU A 610 -9.03 -29.35 -36.95
C GLU A 610 -9.89 -28.80 -38.10
N ILE A 611 -9.33 -27.92 -38.95
CA ILE A 611 -9.99 -27.39 -40.13
C ILE A 611 -10.41 -28.55 -41.06
N PRO A 612 -11.68 -28.61 -41.52
CA PRO A 612 -12.15 -29.64 -42.43
C PRO A 612 -11.23 -29.77 -43.66
N ALA A 613 -10.78 -31.00 -43.96
CA ALA A 613 -9.72 -31.24 -44.95
C ALA A 613 -9.98 -30.60 -46.32
N LEU A 614 -11.24 -30.61 -46.80
CA LEU A 614 -11.63 -29.99 -48.06
C LEU A 614 -11.53 -28.45 -48.01
N LEU A 615 -11.98 -27.84 -46.92
CA LEU A 615 -11.87 -26.38 -46.72
C LEU A 615 -10.41 -25.97 -46.60
N ARG A 616 -9.62 -26.70 -45.79
CA ARG A 616 -8.18 -26.47 -45.62
C ARG A 616 -7.43 -26.51 -46.94
N GLU A 617 -7.67 -27.52 -47.77
CA GLU A 617 -7.02 -27.65 -49.08
C GLU A 617 -7.32 -26.45 -50.00
N LYS A 618 -8.59 -26.01 -50.09
CA LYS A 618 -8.96 -24.87 -50.94
C LYS A 618 -8.45 -23.54 -50.39
N VAL A 619 -8.38 -23.40 -49.08
CA VAL A 619 -7.77 -22.24 -48.44
C VAL A 619 -6.25 -22.22 -48.68
N GLU A 620 -5.56 -23.35 -48.57
CA GLU A 620 -4.13 -23.45 -48.93
C GLU A 620 -3.89 -23.08 -50.41
N ASP A 621 -4.76 -23.54 -51.32
CA ASP A 621 -4.66 -23.24 -52.76
C ASP A 621 -4.69 -21.72 -53.01
N VAL A 622 -5.53 -20.98 -52.26
CA VAL A 622 -5.64 -19.51 -52.33
C VAL A 622 -4.47 -18.82 -51.62
N VAL A 623 -4.17 -19.18 -50.36
CA VAL A 623 -3.14 -18.51 -49.54
C VAL A 623 -1.75 -18.67 -50.15
N LEU A 624 -1.45 -19.84 -50.72
CA LEU A 624 -0.15 -20.13 -51.33
C LEU A 624 -0.16 -19.96 -52.85
N ASN A 625 -1.27 -19.50 -53.43
CA ASN A 625 -1.43 -19.31 -54.88
C ASN A 625 -0.99 -20.56 -55.69
N ARG A 626 -1.36 -21.76 -55.23
CA ARG A 626 -0.91 -23.05 -55.83
C ARG A 626 -1.57 -23.33 -57.18
N THR A 627 -2.80 -22.84 -57.37
CA THR A 627 -3.61 -23.10 -58.57
C THR A 627 -4.24 -21.82 -59.11
N PRO A 628 -4.26 -21.59 -60.43
CA PRO A 628 -4.87 -20.40 -61.03
C PRO A 628 -6.37 -20.21 -60.70
N ASP A 629 -7.11 -21.31 -60.58
CA ASP A 629 -8.57 -21.30 -60.30
C ASP A 629 -8.89 -21.35 -58.79
N GLY A 630 -7.90 -21.12 -57.90
CA GLY A 630 -8.05 -21.29 -56.45
C GLY A 630 -9.15 -20.42 -55.84
N THR A 631 -9.26 -19.17 -56.28
CA THR A 631 -10.29 -18.22 -55.84
C THR A 631 -11.70 -18.72 -56.17
N ASP A 632 -11.92 -19.15 -57.42
CA ASP A 632 -13.22 -19.66 -57.86
C ASP A 632 -13.59 -20.97 -57.15
N ALA A 633 -12.59 -21.84 -56.92
CA ALA A 633 -12.79 -23.09 -56.21
C ALA A 633 -13.16 -22.89 -54.73
N LEU A 634 -12.54 -21.92 -54.04
CA LEU A 634 -12.90 -21.57 -52.67
C LEU A 634 -14.29 -20.94 -52.61
N LEU A 635 -14.62 -20.03 -53.53
CA LEU A 635 -15.94 -19.41 -53.60
C LEU A 635 -17.06 -20.43 -53.83
N ALA A 636 -16.81 -21.46 -54.65
CA ALA A 636 -17.78 -22.50 -54.95
C ALA A 636 -18.20 -23.32 -53.71
N ILE A 637 -17.29 -23.51 -52.75
CA ILE A 637 -17.58 -24.22 -51.49
C ILE A 637 -17.89 -23.28 -50.34
N ALA A 638 -17.53 -21.98 -50.43
CA ALA A 638 -17.68 -21.03 -49.33
C ALA A 638 -19.13 -20.88 -48.87
N ASP A 639 -20.09 -20.99 -49.79
CA ASP A 639 -21.53 -20.94 -49.48
C ASP A 639 -22.02 -22.20 -48.72
N ASP A 640 -21.37 -23.36 -48.87
CA ASP A 640 -21.71 -24.57 -48.09
C ASP A 640 -21.38 -24.39 -46.60
N TYR A 641 -20.46 -23.46 -46.30
CA TYR A 641 -20.10 -23.04 -44.95
C TYR A 641 -20.81 -21.73 -44.53
N LYS A 642 -21.54 -21.06 -45.44
CA LYS A 642 -22.46 -19.95 -45.09
C LYS A 642 -23.77 -20.52 -44.57
N GLY A 643 -24.17 -20.10 -43.37
CA GLY A 643 -25.43 -20.58 -42.78
C GLY A 643 -25.28 -21.80 -41.88
N GLY A 644 -24.04 -22.22 -41.60
CA GLY A 644 -23.63 -22.52 -40.23
C GLY A 644 -23.78 -21.25 -39.40
N GLY A 645 -25.02 -20.75 -39.24
CA GLY A 645 -25.31 -19.95 -38.08
C GLY A 645 -24.81 -20.81 -36.94
N ALA A 646 -23.80 -20.34 -36.22
CA ALA A 646 -23.71 -20.66 -34.82
C ALA A 646 -25.16 -20.57 -34.36
N VAL A 647 -25.75 -21.73 -34.02
CA VAL A 647 -26.80 -21.80 -33.00
C VAL A 647 -26.35 -20.77 -32.02
N LYS A 648 -27.05 -19.63 -31.96
CA LYS A 648 -26.71 -18.45 -31.17
C LYS A 648 -25.82 -18.95 -30.05
N GLU A 649 -24.50 -18.86 -30.25
CA GLU A 649 -23.58 -19.16 -29.17
C GLU A 649 -23.82 -17.91 -28.35
N VAL A 650 -24.88 -17.98 -27.53
CA VAL A 650 -24.86 -17.45 -26.18
C VAL A 650 -23.44 -17.67 -25.79
N GLU A 651 -22.72 -16.55 -25.67
CA GLU A 651 -21.31 -16.48 -25.33
C GLU A 651 -20.96 -17.79 -24.66
N ASN A 652 -20.10 -18.60 -25.29
CA ASN A 652 -19.40 -19.65 -24.54
C ASN A 652 -18.55 -18.87 -23.52
N GLU A 653 -19.18 -18.31 -22.50
CA GLU A 653 -18.92 -18.69 -21.15
C GLU A 653 -18.65 -20.19 -21.18
N GLU A 654 -17.42 -20.60 -21.53
CA GLU A 654 -17.00 -22.02 -21.54
C GLU A 654 -17.35 -22.63 -20.18
N TRP A 655 -17.36 -21.81 -19.13
CA TRP A 655 -17.85 -22.15 -17.81
C TRP A 655 -19.32 -22.59 -17.80
N ARG A 656 -20.23 -22.08 -18.63
CA ARG A 656 -21.63 -22.55 -18.75
C ARG A 656 -21.76 -23.98 -19.26
N SER A 657 -20.77 -24.45 -20.02
CA SER A 657 -20.69 -25.85 -20.47
C SER A 657 -20.13 -26.79 -19.40
N LEU A 658 -19.54 -26.24 -18.33
CA LEU A 658 -19.09 -27.03 -17.18
C LEU A 658 -20.28 -27.63 -16.43
N PRO A 659 -20.07 -28.73 -15.69
CA PRO A 659 -21.09 -29.24 -14.80
C PRO A 659 -21.44 -28.19 -13.74
N VAL A 660 -22.71 -28.18 -13.29
CA VAL A 660 -23.31 -27.09 -12.49
C VAL A 660 -22.53 -26.75 -11.21
N ASP A 661 -21.82 -27.72 -10.62
CA ASP A 661 -20.94 -27.54 -9.47
C ASP A 661 -19.76 -26.61 -9.78
N LYS A 662 -19.11 -26.81 -10.93
CA LYS A 662 -18.00 -25.98 -11.42
C LYS A 662 -18.45 -24.61 -11.90
N ARG A 663 -19.71 -24.49 -12.32
CA ARG A 663 -20.33 -23.20 -12.65
C ARG A 663 -20.53 -22.32 -11.43
N LEU A 664 -21.08 -22.89 -10.37
CA LEU A 664 -21.26 -22.22 -9.09
C LEU A 664 -19.92 -21.81 -8.47
N GLU A 665 -18.90 -22.68 -8.55
CA GLU A 665 -17.54 -22.38 -8.10
C GLU A 665 -16.94 -21.18 -8.87
N HIS A 666 -17.04 -21.19 -10.20
CA HIS A 666 -16.57 -20.10 -11.06
C HIS A 666 -17.28 -18.78 -10.76
N ALA A 667 -18.61 -18.81 -10.65
CA ALA A 667 -19.42 -17.64 -10.34
C ALA A 667 -19.08 -17.03 -8.98
N LEU A 668 -18.77 -17.85 -7.98
CA LEU A 668 -18.31 -17.42 -6.66
C LEU A 668 -16.93 -16.76 -6.71
N VAL A 669 -15.95 -17.37 -7.38
CA VAL A 669 -14.58 -16.85 -7.46
C VAL A 669 -14.51 -15.52 -8.22
N LYS A 670 -15.27 -15.41 -9.33
CA LYS A 670 -15.30 -14.18 -10.16
C LYS A 670 -16.33 -13.15 -9.69
N GLY A 671 -17.15 -13.48 -8.68
CA GLY A 671 -18.20 -12.59 -8.15
C GLY A 671 -19.33 -12.32 -9.15
N ILE A 672 -19.68 -13.31 -9.97
CA ILE A 672 -20.71 -13.23 -11.01
C ILE A 672 -22.09 -13.53 -10.39
N THR A 673 -22.99 -12.54 -10.41
CA THR A 673 -24.37 -12.71 -9.94
C THR A 673 -25.34 -13.13 -11.04
N ALA A 674 -24.92 -13.09 -12.31
CA ALA A 674 -25.70 -13.61 -13.43
C ALA A 674 -25.80 -15.14 -13.31
N PHE A 675 -27.00 -15.70 -13.52
CA PHE A 675 -27.30 -17.14 -13.48
C PHE A 675 -27.19 -17.86 -12.12
N ILE A 676 -26.77 -17.18 -11.03
CA ILE A 676 -26.54 -17.83 -9.72
C ILE A 676 -27.77 -18.55 -9.16
N VAL A 677 -28.98 -18.00 -9.32
CA VAL A 677 -30.22 -18.61 -8.85
C VAL A 677 -30.57 -19.86 -9.67
N GLU A 678 -30.40 -19.78 -10.99
CA GLU A 678 -30.69 -20.87 -11.92
C GLU A 678 -29.72 -22.04 -11.72
N ASP A 679 -28.43 -21.75 -11.57
CA ASP A 679 -27.40 -22.75 -11.29
C ASP A 679 -27.56 -23.37 -9.90
N THR A 680 -27.94 -22.57 -8.91
CA THR A 680 -28.21 -23.07 -7.55
C THR A 680 -29.41 -24.02 -7.55
N GLU A 681 -30.46 -23.71 -8.32
CA GLU A 681 -31.64 -24.59 -8.46
C GLU A 681 -31.31 -25.88 -9.24
N GLU A 682 -30.56 -25.77 -10.34
CA GLU A 682 -30.14 -26.94 -11.12
C GLU A 682 -29.25 -27.87 -10.27
N CYS A 683 -28.31 -27.31 -9.50
CA CYS A 683 -27.49 -28.08 -8.58
C CYS A 683 -28.33 -28.74 -7.47
N ARG A 684 -29.31 -28.02 -6.92
CA ARG A 684 -30.24 -28.54 -5.91
C ARG A 684 -31.04 -29.75 -6.40
N GLN A 685 -31.43 -29.78 -7.67
CA GLN A 685 -32.16 -30.91 -8.26
C GLN A 685 -31.27 -32.15 -8.48
N GLN A 686 -29.95 -31.95 -8.60
CA GLN A 686 -28.97 -33.03 -8.77
C GLN A 686 -28.46 -33.58 -7.43
N CYS A 687 -28.55 -32.78 -6.36
CA CYS A 687 -28.23 -33.20 -5.00
C CYS A 687 -29.38 -33.98 -4.33
N ALA A 688 -29.03 -34.92 -3.45
CA ALA A 688 -30.02 -35.69 -2.70
C ALA A 688 -30.70 -34.86 -1.61
N ARG A 689 -29.96 -33.87 -1.06
CA ARG A 689 -30.44 -32.91 -0.06
C ARG A 689 -30.08 -31.49 -0.50
N PRO A 690 -30.97 -30.47 -0.37
CA PRO A 690 -30.67 -29.08 -0.72
C PRO A 690 -29.45 -28.49 -0.01
N ILE A 691 -29.07 -29.00 1.17
CA ILE A 691 -27.88 -28.56 1.91
C ILE A 691 -26.56 -28.92 1.21
N GLU A 692 -26.56 -29.98 0.38
CA GLU A 692 -25.34 -30.47 -0.31
C GLU A 692 -24.84 -29.49 -1.38
N VAL A 693 -25.70 -28.59 -1.87
CA VAL A 693 -25.30 -27.49 -2.75
C VAL A 693 -24.44 -26.47 -2.00
N ILE A 694 -24.76 -26.23 -0.72
CA ILE A 694 -23.99 -25.34 0.16
C ILE A 694 -22.67 -26.01 0.52
N GLU A 695 -22.71 -27.25 1.01
CA GLU A 695 -21.53 -27.99 1.50
C GLU A 695 -20.57 -28.40 0.37
N GLY A 696 -21.05 -28.53 -0.87
CA GLY A 696 -20.25 -28.92 -2.04
C GLY A 696 -19.74 -27.72 -2.86
N PRO A 697 -20.42 -27.35 -3.95
CA PRO A 697 -19.90 -26.37 -4.91
C PRO A 697 -19.78 -24.95 -4.38
N LEU A 698 -20.74 -24.47 -3.58
CA LEU A 698 -20.68 -23.11 -3.04
C LEU A 698 -19.51 -22.94 -2.04
N MET A 699 -19.31 -23.94 -1.19
CA MET A 699 -18.18 -23.96 -0.26
C MET A 699 -16.84 -24.13 -0.96
N SER A 700 -16.77 -24.95 -2.01
CA SER A 700 -15.56 -25.11 -2.81
C SER A 700 -15.12 -23.79 -3.46
N GLY A 701 -16.07 -23.01 -4.00
CA GLY A 701 -15.79 -21.67 -4.52
C GLY A 701 -15.27 -20.70 -3.46
N MET A 702 -15.85 -20.72 -2.25
CA MET A 702 -15.40 -19.86 -1.15
C MET A 702 -14.01 -20.22 -0.61
N ASN A 703 -13.62 -21.50 -0.63
CA ASN A 703 -12.26 -21.90 -0.26
C ASN A 703 -11.23 -21.33 -1.25
N VAL A 704 -11.54 -21.37 -2.56
CA VAL A 704 -10.67 -20.76 -3.59
C VAL A 704 -10.57 -19.24 -3.41
N VAL A 705 -11.67 -18.56 -3.08
CA VAL A 705 -11.67 -17.13 -2.72
C VAL A 705 -10.77 -16.87 -1.51
N GLY A 706 -10.85 -17.71 -0.48
CA GLY A 706 -9.99 -17.63 0.72
C GLY A 706 -8.52 -17.85 0.42
N ASP A 707 -8.18 -18.82 -0.45
CA ASP A 707 -6.82 -19.11 -0.87
C ASP A 707 -6.23 -17.97 -1.71
N LEU A 708 -7.03 -17.38 -2.62
CA LEU A 708 -6.62 -16.24 -3.44
C LEU A 708 -6.44 -14.97 -2.60
N PHE A 709 -7.32 -14.72 -1.62
CA PHE A 709 -7.18 -13.61 -0.68
C PHE A 709 -5.96 -13.78 0.24
N GLY A 710 -5.74 -14.99 0.77
CA GLY A 710 -4.57 -15.31 1.60
C GLY A 710 -3.24 -15.23 0.85
N ALA A 711 -3.25 -15.44 -0.47
CA ALA A 711 -2.09 -15.28 -1.35
C ALA A 711 -1.91 -13.85 -1.90
N GLY A 712 -2.76 -12.89 -1.51
CA GLY A 712 -2.72 -11.50 -2.00
C GLY A 712 -3.13 -11.35 -3.48
N LYS A 713 -3.79 -12.35 -4.05
CA LYS A 713 -4.28 -12.37 -5.44
C LYS A 713 -5.74 -11.91 -5.57
N MET A 714 -6.41 -11.68 -4.45
CA MET A 714 -7.79 -11.21 -4.38
C MET A 714 -7.92 -10.26 -3.19
N PHE A 715 -8.77 -9.24 -3.30
CA PHE A 715 -8.89 -8.15 -2.32
C PHE A 715 -10.28 -8.15 -1.64
N LEU A 716 -10.43 -7.48 -0.49
CA LEU A 716 -11.67 -7.50 0.31
C LEU A 716 -12.94 -7.10 -0.49
N PRO A 717 -12.93 -6.12 -1.42
CA PRO A 717 -14.11 -5.84 -2.26
C PRO A 717 -14.52 -7.02 -3.15
N GLN A 718 -13.56 -7.78 -3.66
CA GLN A 718 -13.82 -8.99 -4.45
C GLN A 718 -14.34 -10.12 -3.56
N VAL A 719 -13.83 -10.27 -2.34
CA VAL A 719 -14.34 -11.23 -1.33
C VAL A 719 -15.78 -10.90 -0.93
N VAL A 720 -16.13 -9.61 -0.78
CA VAL A 720 -17.51 -9.15 -0.52
C VAL A 720 -18.40 -9.43 -1.73
N LYS A 721 -17.89 -9.25 -2.96
CA LYS A 721 -18.61 -9.61 -4.20
C LYS A 721 -18.91 -11.11 -4.27
N SER A 722 -17.95 -11.96 -3.91
CA SER A 722 -18.13 -13.41 -3.76
C SER A 722 -19.13 -13.77 -2.65
N ALA A 723 -19.06 -13.12 -1.50
CA ALA A 723 -20.01 -13.31 -0.41
C ALA A 723 -21.45 -12.91 -0.79
N ARG A 724 -21.62 -11.91 -1.66
CA ARG A 724 -22.93 -11.54 -2.22
C ARG A 724 -23.51 -12.64 -3.11
N VAL A 725 -22.69 -13.23 -3.98
CA VAL A 725 -23.06 -14.40 -4.80
C VAL A 725 -23.46 -15.57 -3.90
N MET A 726 -22.66 -15.84 -2.84
CA MET A 726 -22.94 -16.88 -1.84
C MET A 726 -24.29 -16.65 -1.14
N LYS A 727 -24.55 -15.43 -0.66
CA LYS A 727 -25.79 -15.08 0.05
C LYS A 727 -27.02 -15.24 -0.83
N GLN A 728 -26.95 -14.86 -2.11
CA GLN A 728 -28.06 -15.04 -3.06
C GLN A 728 -28.36 -16.51 -3.33
N ALA A 729 -27.32 -17.34 -3.51
CA ALA A 729 -27.46 -18.79 -3.65
C ALA A 729 -28.10 -19.43 -2.41
N VAL A 730 -27.58 -19.13 -1.22
CA VAL A 730 -28.12 -19.66 0.05
C VAL A 730 -29.55 -19.19 0.29
N ALA A 731 -29.88 -17.92 0.01
CA ALA A 731 -31.23 -17.39 0.15
C ALA A 731 -32.26 -18.14 -0.72
N HIS A 732 -31.86 -18.56 -1.92
CA HIS A 732 -32.69 -19.41 -2.79
C HIS A 732 -32.93 -20.81 -2.20
N LEU A 733 -31.94 -21.37 -1.49
CA LEU A 733 -32.01 -22.72 -0.91
C LEU A 733 -32.80 -22.79 0.41
N ILE A 734 -32.91 -21.68 1.16
CA ILE A 734 -33.57 -21.63 2.48
C ILE A 734 -34.97 -22.28 2.48
N PRO A 735 -35.90 -21.95 1.56
CA PRO A 735 -37.24 -22.55 1.56
C PRO A 735 -37.22 -24.07 1.37
N PHE A 736 -36.27 -24.60 0.58
CA PHE A 736 -36.14 -26.02 0.31
C PHE A 736 -35.48 -26.77 1.48
N ILE A 737 -34.49 -26.15 2.11
CA ILE A 737 -33.85 -26.67 3.33
C ILE A 737 -34.89 -26.72 4.47
N GLU A 738 -35.78 -25.73 4.56
CA GLU A 738 -36.84 -25.70 5.57
C GLU A 738 -37.95 -26.73 5.35
N LEU A 739 -38.28 -27.03 4.09
CA LEU A 739 -39.24 -28.08 3.72
C LEU A 739 -38.71 -29.50 3.97
N GLU A 740 -37.40 -29.69 4.00
CA GLU A 740 -36.74 -30.98 4.25
C GLU A 740 -36.53 -31.27 5.74
N LYS A 741 -36.80 -30.31 6.66
CA LYS A 741 -36.46 -30.41 8.08
C LYS A 741 -37.12 -31.59 8.82
N GLY A 742 -36.40 -32.70 8.83
CA GLY A 742 -36.23 -33.61 9.96
C GLY A 742 -34.89 -33.42 10.70
N ASP A 743 -33.82 -32.97 10.02
CA ASP A 743 -32.48 -32.85 10.61
C ASP A 743 -31.87 -31.45 10.37
N LYS A 744 -31.20 -30.90 11.39
CA LYS A 744 -30.52 -29.59 11.36
C LYS A 744 -29.23 -29.66 10.52
N PRO A 745 -28.85 -28.58 9.80
CA PRO A 745 -27.51 -28.49 9.19
C PRO A 745 -26.41 -28.65 10.25
N GLU A 746 -25.36 -29.43 9.97
CA GLU A 746 -24.18 -29.55 10.83
C GLU A 746 -23.23 -28.37 10.52
N ALA A 747 -22.94 -27.52 11.51
CA ALA A 747 -21.99 -26.43 11.36
C ALA A 747 -20.54 -26.95 11.22
N LYS A 748 -19.66 -26.21 10.50
CA LYS A 748 -18.24 -26.56 10.31
C LYS A 748 -17.46 -26.78 11.61
N GLY A 749 -17.92 -26.13 12.66
CA GLY A 749 -17.38 -26.17 14.01
C GLY A 749 -18.08 -25.10 14.84
N LYS A 750 -18.16 -25.31 16.14
CA LYS A 750 -18.80 -24.40 17.08
C LYS A 750 -17.73 -23.59 17.81
N ILE A 751 -17.78 -22.27 17.69
CA ILE A 751 -16.78 -21.36 18.27
C ILE A 751 -17.45 -20.56 19.40
N LEU A 752 -16.88 -20.65 20.59
CA LEU A 752 -17.29 -19.81 21.71
C LEU A 752 -16.51 -18.51 21.69
N MET A 753 -17.20 -17.38 21.71
CA MET A 753 -16.59 -16.05 21.78
C MET A 753 -16.96 -15.38 23.11
N ALA A 754 -15.99 -14.78 23.79
CA ALA A 754 -16.23 -14.06 25.03
C ALA A 754 -15.26 -12.87 25.20
N THR A 755 -15.76 -11.73 25.66
CA THR A 755 -14.92 -10.69 26.24
C THR A 755 -14.65 -11.05 27.70
N VAL A 756 -13.38 -11.09 28.08
CA VAL A 756 -12.93 -11.64 29.37
C VAL A 756 -13.46 -10.85 30.57
N LYS A 757 -13.38 -11.46 31.76
CA LYS A 757 -13.83 -10.87 33.02
C LYS A 757 -13.29 -9.45 33.21
N GLY A 758 -14.15 -8.54 33.66
CA GLY A 758 -13.77 -7.16 33.95
C GLY A 758 -13.73 -6.22 32.75
N ASP A 759 -13.81 -6.75 31.53
CA ASP A 759 -13.82 -5.98 30.30
C ASP A 759 -15.22 -5.96 29.68
N VAL A 760 -15.62 -4.78 29.20
CA VAL A 760 -16.98 -4.48 28.70
C VAL A 760 -17.03 -4.26 27.20
N HIS A 761 -15.89 -4.27 26.50
CA HIS A 761 -15.81 -3.88 25.10
C HIS A 761 -15.99 -5.09 24.16
N ASP A 762 -16.91 -4.99 23.20
CA ASP A 762 -17.31 -6.12 22.35
C ASP A 762 -17.45 -5.83 20.85
N ILE A 763 -17.24 -4.60 20.36
CA ILE A 763 -17.42 -4.25 18.95
C ILE A 763 -16.60 -5.17 18.02
N GLY A 764 -15.29 -5.27 18.23
CA GLY A 764 -14.42 -6.14 17.42
C GLY A 764 -14.77 -7.63 17.54
N LYS A 765 -15.20 -8.09 18.73
CA LYS A 765 -15.67 -9.47 18.95
C LYS A 765 -16.91 -9.76 18.10
N ASN A 766 -17.86 -8.81 18.06
CA ASN A 766 -19.11 -8.97 17.31
C ASN A 766 -18.83 -9.05 15.80
N ILE A 767 -17.91 -8.22 15.29
CA ILE A 767 -17.47 -8.29 13.88
C ILE A 767 -16.87 -9.66 13.57
N VAL A 768 -15.94 -10.16 14.39
CA VAL A 768 -15.34 -11.50 14.22
C VAL A 768 -16.41 -12.60 14.25
N GLY A 769 -17.37 -12.49 15.17
CA GLY A 769 -18.51 -13.42 15.27
C GLY A 769 -19.34 -13.45 13.99
N VAL A 770 -19.70 -12.29 13.43
CA VAL A 770 -20.44 -12.19 12.17
C VAL A 770 -19.63 -12.78 11.01
N VAL A 771 -18.34 -12.44 10.89
CA VAL A 771 -17.47 -12.96 9.81
C VAL A 771 -17.34 -14.48 9.87
N LEU A 772 -17.15 -15.06 11.06
CA LEU A 772 -17.10 -16.51 11.22
C LEU A 772 -18.47 -17.15 10.95
N GLY A 773 -19.57 -16.54 11.40
CA GLY A 773 -20.93 -17.00 11.12
C GLY A 773 -21.25 -17.04 9.61
N CYS A 774 -20.86 -15.99 8.88
CA CYS A 774 -20.95 -15.92 7.41
C CYS A 774 -20.16 -17.04 6.71
N ASN A 775 -19.15 -17.61 7.37
CA ASN A 775 -18.33 -18.70 6.87
C ASN A 775 -18.78 -20.08 7.37
N GLY A 776 -20.00 -20.21 7.90
CA GLY A 776 -20.61 -21.50 8.25
C GLY A 776 -20.19 -22.10 9.60
N TYR A 777 -19.62 -21.28 10.50
CA TYR A 777 -19.35 -21.63 11.89
C TYR A 777 -20.56 -21.31 12.78
N ASP A 778 -20.80 -22.14 13.80
CA ASP A 778 -21.83 -21.86 14.83
C ASP A 778 -21.20 -21.04 15.96
N ILE A 779 -21.71 -19.85 16.23
CA ILE A 779 -21.10 -18.89 17.16
C ILE A 779 -21.88 -18.84 18.47
N VAL A 780 -21.21 -19.19 19.56
CA VAL A 780 -21.72 -19.04 20.93
C VAL A 780 -21.08 -17.82 21.55
N ASP A 781 -21.74 -16.67 21.44
CA ASP A 781 -21.28 -15.43 22.06
C ASP A 781 -21.78 -15.32 23.52
N LEU A 782 -20.85 -15.27 24.47
CA LEU A 782 -21.17 -15.11 25.90
C LEU A 782 -21.31 -13.65 26.34
N GLY A 783 -21.03 -12.69 25.46
CA GLY A 783 -21.03 -11.28 25.74
C GLY A 783 -19.76 -10.82 26.46
N VAL A 784 -19.94 -9.91 27.42
CA VAL A 784 -18.86 -9.19 28.11
C VAL A 784 -18.77 -9.48 29.60
N MET A 785 -17.65 -9.13 30.22
CA MET A 785 -17.32 -9.38 31.61
C MET A 785 -17.47 -10.86 32.00
N VAL A 786 -17.13 -11.77 31.10
CA VAL A 786 -17.44 -13.19 31.29
C VAL A 786 -16.37 -13.87 32.15
N PRO A 787 -16.70 -14.45 33.33
CA PRO A 787 -15.72 -15.16 34.15
C PRO A 787 -15.16 -16.40 33.45
N ALA A 788 -13.88 -16.71 33.69
CA ALA A 788 -13.21 -17.89 33.14
C ALA A 788 -13.99 -19.19 33.40
N GLU A 789 -14.57 -19.36 34.60
CA GLU A 789 -15.40 -20.52 34.95
C GLU A 789 -16.59 -20.68 33.99
N LYS A 790 -17.31 -19.59 33.69
CA LYS A 790 -18.46 -19.61 32.78
C LYS A 790 -18.04 -19.88 31.34
N ILE A 791 -16.93 -19.29 30.88
CA ILE A 791 -16.36 -19.55 29.54
C ILE A 791 -16.10 -21.05 29.37
N LEU A 792 -15.40 -21.66 30.32
CA LEU A 792 -15.04 -23.07 30.27
C LEU A 792 -16.24 -24.00 30.48
N GLN A 793 -17.16 -23.63 31.38
CA GLN A 793 -18.40 -24.38 31.58
C GLN A 793 -19.23 -24.44 30.30
N VAL A 794 -19.52 -23.28 29.68
CA VAL A 794 -20.35 -23.24 28.47
C VAL A 794 -19.62 -23.89 27.30
N ALA A 795 -18.30 -23.74 27.17
CA ALA A 795 -17.53 -24.44 26.13
C ALA A 795 -17.73 -25.97 26.19
N ARG A 796 -17.80 -26.55 27.41
CA ARG A 796 -18.11 -27.98 27.60
C ARG A 796 -19.57 -28.32 27.35
N GLU A 797 -20.49 -27.53 27.90
CA GLU A 797 -21.94 -27.78 27.78
C GLU A 797 -22.40 -27.72 26.33
N GLN A 798 -21.93 -26.72 25.58
CA GLN A 798 -22.25 -26.52 24.17
C GLN A 798 -21.41 -27.38 23.23
N LYS A 799 -20.41 -28.10 23.76
CA LYS A 799 -19.43 -28.88 23.00
C LYS A 799 -18.78 -28.04 21.90
N CYS A 800 -18.19 -26.92 22.30
CA CYS A 800 -17.48 -26.03 21.39
C CYS A 800 -16.16 -26.67 20.94
N ASP A 801 -15.72 -26.30 19.74
CA ASP A 801 -14.50 -26.78 19.11
C ASP A 801 -13.36 -25.76 19.21
N ILE A 802 -13.66 -24.47 19.40
CA ILE A 802 -12.67 -23.40 19.63
C ILE A 802 -13.18 -22.44 20.72
N ILE A 803 -12.27 -21.89 21.53
CA ILE A 803 -12.54 -20.77 22.42
C ILE A 803 -11.81 -19.53 21.90
N GLY A 804 -12.54 -18.44 21.65
CA GLY A 804 -12.02 -17.13 21.29
C GLY A 804 -12.21 -16.10 22.41
N LEU A 805 -11.12 -15.43 22.81
CA LEU A 805 -11.13 -14.41 23.85
C LEU A 805 -10.84 -13.02 23.26
N SER A 806 -11.61 -12.03 23.71
CA SER A 806 -11.45 -10.62 23.37
C SER A 806 -11.08 -9.79 24.59
N GLY A 807 -10.24 -8.77 24.41
CA GLY A 807 -9.86 -7.80 25.45
C GLY A 807 -9.35 -6.47 24.88
N LEU A 808 -9.80 -5.36 25.47
CA LEU A 808 -9.42 -4.00 25.10
C LEU A 808 -8.46 -3.37 26.10
N ILE A 809 -8.64 -3.58 27.41
CA ILE A 809 -7.82 -2.92 28.44
C ILE A 809 -6.66 -3.80 28.92
N THR A 810 -5.58 -3.17 29.41
CA THR A 810 -4.40 -3.87 29.95
C THR A 810 -4.74 -5.00 30.95
N PRO A 811 -5.65 -4.80 31.92
CA PRO A 811 -6.02 -5.86 32.88
C PRO A 811 -6.62 -7.12 32.24
N SER A 812 -7.21 -7.00 31.05
CA SER A 812 -7.81 -8.11 30.30
C SER A 812 -6.76 -9.13 29.85
N LEU A 813 -5.50 -8.69 29.66
CA LEU A 813 -4.39 -9.56 29.29
C LEU A 813 -4.12 -10.61 30.36
N ASP A 814 -4.18 -10.23 31.63
CA ASP A 814 -3.99 -11.16 32.75
C ASP A 814 -5.14 -12.17 32.86
N GLU A 815 -6.37 -11.73 32.59
CA GLU A 815 -7.53 -12.62 32.57
C GLU A 815 -7.42 -13.65 31.42
N MET A 816 -6.89 -13.27 30.25
CA MET A 816 -6.60 -14.23 29.19
C MET A 816 -5.53 -15.26 29.60
N VAL A 817 -4.49 -14.82 30.31
CA VAL A 817 -3.48 -15.72 30.90
C VAL A 817 -4.12 -16.65 31.93
N HIS A 818 -5.05 -16.14 32.75
CA HIS A 818 -5.79 -16.92 33.72
C HIS A 818 -6.69 -17.97 33.04
N VAL A 819 -7.42 -17.62 31.98
CA VAL A 819 -8.23 -18.58 31.20
C VAL A 819 -7.34 -19.68 30.62
N ALA A 820 -6.20 -19.36 30.01
CA ALA A 820 -5.26 -20.36 29.50
C ALA A 820 -4.76 -21.31 30.61
N ARG A 821 -4.44 -20.77 31.79
CA ARG A 821 -4.03 -21.56 32.97
C ARG A 821 -5.17 -22.46 33.47
N GLU A 822 -6.40 -21.97 33.49
CA GLU A 822 -7.57 -22.75 33.88
C GLU A 822 -7.93 -23.82 32.85
N MET A 823 -7.78 -23.54 31.55
CA MET A 823 -7.89 -24.55 30.49
C MET A 823 -6.89 -25.68 30.72
N GLN A 824 -5.64 -25.36 31.05
CA GLN A 824 -4.62 -26.36 31.37
C GLN A 824 -4.94 -27.13 32.66
N ARG A 825 -5.37 -26.45 33.72
CA ARG A 825 -5.73 -27.07 35.02
C ARG A 825 -6.92 -28.02 34.89
N GLN A 826 -7.89 -27.65 34.05
CA GLN A 826 -9.10 -28.41 33.81
C GLN A 826 -9.01 -29.37 32.61
N ASP A 827 -7.81 -29.57 32.06
CA ASP A 827 -7.53 -30.52 30.98
C ASP A 827 -8.39 -30.33 29.72
N PHE A 828 -8.50 -29.08 29.27
CA PHE A 828 -9.07 -28.78 27.96
C PHE A 828 -8.13 -29.21 26.85
N HIS A 829 -8.71 -29.62 25.72
CA HIS A 829 -8.01 -29.99 24.48
C HIS A 829 -8.61 -29.26 23.27
N LEU A 830 -9.00 -28.00 23.49
CA LEU A 830 -9.51 -27.11 22.45
C LEU A 830 -8.46 -26.04 22.16
N PRO A 831 -8.31 -25.58 20.92
CA PRO A 831 -7.48 -24.44 20.60
C PRO A 831 -8.07 -23.14 21.19
N LEU A 832 -7.17 -22.22 21.55
CA LEU A 832 -7.48 -20.92 22.12
C LEU A 832 -7.06 -19.79 21.16
N MET A 833 -8.03 -19.02 20.69
CA MET A 833 -7.81 -17.82 19.87
C MET A 833 -7.81 -16.56 20.76
N ILE A 834 -6.81 -15.70 20.59
CA ILE A 834 -6.64 -14.46 21.35
C ILE A 834 -6.72 -13.26 20.39
N GLY A 835 -7.55 -12.26 20.71
CA GLY A 835 -7.67 -11.01 19.97
C GLY A 835 -8.11 -9.82 20.82
N GLY A 836 -8.12 -8.63 20.22
CA GLY A 836 -8.51 -7.36 20.86
C GLY A 836 -7.35 -6.34 20.95
N ALA A 837 -7.68 -5.07 21.21
CA ALA A 837 -6.78 -3.92 20.98
C ALA A 837 -5.46 -3.96 21.77
N THR A 838 -5.45 -4.52 22.97
CA THR A 838 -4.23 -4.64 23.81
C THR A 838 -3.45 -5.93 23.57
N THR A 839 -3.99 -6.85 22.77
CA THR A 839 -3.34 -8.14 22.51
C THR A 839 -2.30 -8.02 21.39
N SER A 840 -1.26 -8.84 21.44
CA SER A 840 -0.19 -8.86 20.44
C SER A 840 0.44 -10.24 20.30
N LYS A 841 1.14 -10.48 19.17
CA LYS A 841 1.93 -11.72 18.95
C LYS A 841 2.95 -11.92 20.08
N ALA A 842 3.63 -10.84 20.49
CA ALA A 842 4.64 -10.87 21.54
C ALA A 842 4.04 -11.21 22.92
N HIS A 843 2.95 -10.55 23.31
CA HIS A 843 2.28 -10.84 24.59
C HIS A 843 1.79 -12.30 24.64
N THR A 844 1.14 -12.76 23.57
CA THR A 844 0.59 -14.11 23.49
C THR A 844 1.70 -15.17 23.59
N ALA A 845 2.79 -15.01 22.83
CA ALA A 845 3.93 -15.91 22.85
C ALA A 845 4.66 -15.97 24.21
N VAL A 846 4.78 -14.82 24.88
CA VAL A 846 5.58 -14.70 26.11
C VAL A 846 4.77 -15.03 27.37
N LYS A 847 3.48 -14.68 27.43
CA LYS A 847 2.68 -14.73 28.67
C LYS A 847 1.50 -15.71 28.64
N ILE A 848 0.86 -15.93 27.48
CA ILE A 848 -0.36 -16.77 27.38
C ILE A 848 -0.02 -18.21 26.96
N GLU A 849 0.61 -18.39 25.78
CA GLU A 849 0.96 -19.70 25.23
C GLU A 849 1.73 -20.61 26.20
N PRO A 850 2.70 -20.12 27.01
CA PRO A 850 3.38 -20.97 28.00
C PRO A 850 2.47 -21.56 29.09
N LYS A 851 1.24 -21.04 29.25
CA LYS A 851 0.30 -21.49 30.29
C LYS A 851 -0.67 -22.58 29.81
N TYR A 852 -0.70 -22.87 28.50
CA TYR A 852 -1.58 -23.89 27.93
C TYR A 852 -0.85 -24.68 26.83
N SER A 853 -0.61 -25.96 27.09
CA SER A 853 0.19 -26.86 26.25
C SER A 853 -0.59 -27.99 25.60
N ASN A 854 -1.79 -28.28 26.12
CA ASN A 854 -2.66 -29.37 25.66
C ASN A 854 -3.13 -29.20 24.20
N ASP A 855 -3.19 -27.96 23.69
CA ASP A 855 -3.49 -27.65 22.29
C ASP A 855 -2.82 -26.32 21.88
N ALA A 856 -3.29 -25.66 20.82
CA ALA A 856 -2.77 -24.42 20.28
C ALA A 856 -3.28 -23.18 21.03
N VAL A 857 -2.41 -22.18 21.19
CA VAL A 857 -2.79 -20.80 21.51
C VAL A 857 -2.37 -19.93 20.33
N VAL A 858 -3.30 -19.21 19.72
CA VAL A 858 -3.05 -18.45 18.49
C VAL A 858 -3.55 -17.02 18.63
N TYR A 859 -2.65 -16.07 18.44
CA TYR A 859 -2.99 -14.66 18.29
C TYR A 859 -3.51 -14.38 16.88
N VAL A 860 -4.66 -13.69 16.79
CA VAL A 860 -5.26 -13.27 15.52
C VAL A 860 -5.40 -11.76 15.50
N THR A 861 -4.89 -11.13 14.44
CA THR A 861 -4.77 -9.67 14.33
C THR A 861 -6.10 -8.97 14.07
N ASP A 862 -6.95 -9.57 13.24
CA ASP A 862 -8.18 -8.95 12.73
C ASP A 862 -9.20 -10.02 12.31
N ALA A 863 -10.42 -9.58 12.00
CA ALA A 863 -11.53 -10.48 11.65
C ALA A 863 -11.31 -11.23 10.33
N SER A 864 -10.59 -10.66 9.36
CA SER A 864 -10.33 -11.28 8.05
C SER A 864 -9.49 -12.57 8.19
N ARG A 865 -8.54 -12.58 9.14
CA ARG A 865 -7.66 -13.73 9.39
C ARG A 865 -8.27 -14.78 10.30
N ALA A 866 -9.32 -14.44 11.05
CA ALA A 866 -9.99 -15.35 11.98
C ALA A 866 -10.54 -16.61 11.28
N VAL A 867 -11.06 -16.47 10.05
CA VAL A 867 -11.62 -17.57 9.27
C VAL A 867 -10.56 -18.59 8.88
N GLY A 868 -9.42 -18.13 8.35
CA GLY A 868 -8.31 -19.00 7.95
C GLY A 868 -7.72 -19.76 9.14
N VAL A 869 -7.55 -19.08 10.27
CA VAL A 869 -7.06 -19.68 11.51
C VAL A 869 -8.04 -20.73 12.04
N ALA A 870 -9.34 -20.42 12.14
CA ALA A 870 -10.36 -21.37 12.60
C ALA A 870 -10.41 -22.62 11.71
N THR A 871 -10.31 -22.44 10.39
CA THR A 871 -10.32 -23.55 9.41
C THR A 871 -9.12 -24.47 9.60
N GLN A 872 -7.92 -23.90 9.78
CA GLN A 872 -6.70 -24.69 10.02
C GLN A 872 -6.73 -25.41 11.37
N LEU A 873 -7.29 -24.79 12.41
CA LEU A 873 -7.40 -25.36 13.75
C LEU A 873 -8.41 -26.51 13.86
N LEU A 874 -9.42 -26.55 13.01
CA LEU A 874 -10.44 -27.61 12.97
C LEU A 874 -10.10 -28.73 11.98
N SER A 875 -9.21 -28.47 11.01
CA SER A 875 -8.74 -29.48 10.06
C SER A 875 -7.82 -30.51 10.72
N LYS A 876 -8.18 -31.79 10.61
CA LYS A 876 -7.35 -32.91 11.11
C LYS A 876 -5.99 -33.02 10.40
N GLU A 877 -5.92 -32.54 9.15
CA GLU A 877 -4.71 -32.61 8.32
C GLU A 877 -3.80 -31.39 8.49
N LEU A 878 -4.39 -30.19 8.55
CA LEU A 878 -3.63 -28.92 8.57
C LEU A 878 -3.19 -28.53 9.99
N LYS A 879 -3.98 -28.88 11.02
CA LYS A 879 -3.72 -28.50 12.41
C LYS A 879 -2.32 -28.87 12.90
N PRO A 880 -1.80 -30.12 12.71
CA PRO A 880 -0.49 -30.48 13.26
C PRO A 880 0.66 -29.60 12.74
N ALA A 881 0.70 -29.33 11.44
CA ALA A 881 1.73 -28.50 10.82
C ALA A 881 1.59 -27.02 11.22
N PHE A 882 0.36 -26.51 11.24
CA PHE A 882 0.08 -25.13 11.64
C PHE A 882 0.46 -24.85 13.10
N VAL A 883 0.11 -25.77 14.01
CA VAL A 883 0.43 -25.63 15.44
C VAL A 883 1.93 -25.72 15.67
N HIS A 884 2.63 -26.62 14.97
CA HIS A 884 4.08 -26.72 15.06
C HIS A 884 4.78 -25.43 14.63
N LYS A 885 4.45 -24.91 13.44
CA LYS A 885 4.98 -23.64 12.92
C LYS A 885 4.71 -22.47 13.87
N THR A 886 3.47 -22.37 14.37
CA THR A 886 3.10 -21.29 15.31
C THR A 886 3.92 -21.35 16.60
N ARG A 887 4.19 -22.55 17.13
CA ARG A 887 5.02 -22.74 18.32
C ARG A 887 6.47 -22.34 18.07
N GLU A 888 7.02 -22.67 16.91
CA GLU A 888 8.38 -22.26 16.51
C GLU A 888 8.49 -20.74 16.41
N ASP A 889 7.56 -20.09 15.71
CA ASP A 889 7.42 -18.63 15.66
C ASP A 889 7.40 -18.00 17.07
N TYR A 890 6.69 -18.61 18.00
CA TYR A 890 6.57 -18.10 19.37
C TYR A 890 7.82 -18.36 20.21
N VAL A 891 8.59 -19.41 19.94
CA VAL A 891 9.93 -19.59 20.53
C VAL A 891 10.86 -18.48 20.05
N GLU A 892 10.93 -18.21 18.74
CA GLU A 892 11.78 -17.15 18.20
C GLU A 892 11.42 -15.77 18.77
N VAL A 893 10.12 -15.45 18.85
CA VAL A 893 9.64 -14.19 19.46
C VAL A 893 10.02 -14.10 20.94
N ARG A 894 9.95 -15.21 21.70
CA ARG A 894 10.38 -15.24 23.11
C ARG A 894 11.87 -14.99 23.26
N GLU A 895 12.70 -15.65 22.45
CA GLU A 895 14.15 -15.48 22.46
C GLU A 895 14.54 -14.05 22.09
N ARG A 896 13.93 -13.48 21.05
CA ARG A 896 14.15 -12.09 20.64
C ARG A 896 13.76 -11.10 21.74
N THR A 897 12.63 -11.30 22.40
CA THR A 897 12.17 -10.44 23.50
C THR A 897 13.07 -10.55 24.73
N ALA A 898 13.51 -11.76 25.10
CA ALA A 898 14.43 -11.98 26.23
C ALA A 898 15.82 -11.36 25.98
N ASN A 899 16.32 -11.41 24.73
CA ASN A 899 17.60 -10.79 24.38
C ASN A 899 17.53 -9.24 24.35
N ARG A 900 16.34 -8.66 24.12
CA ARG A 900 16.10 -7.21 24.22
C ARG A 900 16.03 -6.70 25.67
N SER A 901 15.38 -7.43 26.58
CA SER A 901 15.20 -6.99 27.98
C SER A 901 16.51 -6.96 28.78
N ALA A 902 17.46 -7.83 28.45
CA ALA A 902 18.76 -7.93 29.14
C ALA A 902 19.76 -6.80 28.80
N ARG A 903 19.46 -5.90 27.85
CA ARG A 903 20.46 -4.99 27.25
C ARG A 903 20.14 -3.50 27.27
N THR A 904 19.01 -3.06 27.83
CA THR A 904 18.68 -1.62 27.91
C THR A 904 19.06 -1.04 29.28
N GLU A 905 20.16 -0.27 29.35
CA GLU A 905 20.44 0.53 30.55
C GLU A 905 19.36 1.61 30.74
N ARG A 906 18.89 1.80 31.98
CA ARG A 906 17.89 2.80 32.38
C ARG A 906 18.40 3.60 33.57
N LEU A 907 17.83 4.79 33.77
CA LEU A 907 18.13 5.61 34.96
C LEU A 907 17.49 4.97 36.20
N SER A 908 18.20 4.98 37.32
CA SER A 908 17.57 4.70 38.62
C SER A 908 16.47 5.72 38.91
N TYR A 909 15.50 5.36 39.75
CA TYR A 909 14.39 6.23 40.13
C TYR A 909 14.90 7.55 40.71
N ALA A 910 15.94 7.51 41.56
CA ALA A 910 16.57 8.71 42.10
C ALA A 910 17.17 9.62 41.00
N GLN A 911 17.89 9.04 40.04
CA GLN A 911 18.44 9.80 38.90
C GLN A 911 17.33 10.37 38.01
N SER A 912 16.22 9.63 37.83
CA SER A 912 15.09 10.13 37.06
C SER A 912 14.42 11.33 37.71
N ILE A 913 14.34 11.38 39.05
CA ILE A 913 13.85 12.54 39.81
C ILE A 913 14.79 13.74 39.63
N GLU A 914 16.10 13.52 39.68
CA GLU A 914 17.09 14.59 39.43
C GLU A 914 16.98 15.17 38.02
N ALA A 915 16.59 14.33 37.05
CA ALA A 915 16.36 14.69 35.66
C ALA A 915 14.94 15.26 35.39
N LYS A 916 14.17 15.65 36.40
CA LYS A 916 12.84 16.25 36.20
C LYS A 916 12.91 17.62 35.49
N PRO A 917 11.85 18.06 34.79
CA PRO A 917 11.82 19.39 34.19
C PRO A 917 11.92 20.48 35.27
N LYS A 918 12.61 21.57 34.95
CA LYS A 918 12.82 22.72 35.86
C LYS A 918 11.99 23.89 35.38
N TYR A 919 10.89 24.17 36.08
CA TYR A 919 10.02 25.31 35.83
C TYR A 919 10.36 26.47 36.75
N ASP A 920 10.29 27.70 36.22
CA ASP A 920 10.34 28.91 37.03
C ASP A 920 8.94 29.20 37.59
N TRP A 921 8.63 28.58 38.73
CA TRP A 921 7.37 28.76 39.43
C TRP A 921 7.13 30.21 39.87
N SER A 922 8.18 31.03 40.02
CA SER A 922 8.02 32.44 40.41
C SER A 922 7.42 33.30 39.30
N ALA A 923 7.58 32.88 38.05
CA ALA A 923 6.99 33.51 36.87
C ALA A 923 5.62 32.91 36.49
N TYR A 924 5.19 31.84 37.16
CA TYR A 924 3.92 31.17 36.92
C TYR A 924 2.85 31.65 37.92
N GLN A 925 1.71 32.09 37.39
CA GLN A 925 0.54 32.43 38.19
C GLN A 925 -0.59 31.46 37.84
N PRO A 926 -0.86 30.43 38.67
CA PRO A 926 -1.98 29.53 38.45
C PRO A 926 -3.30 30.30 38.39
N VAL A 927 -4.15 29.95 37.43
CA VAL A 927 -5.49 30.53 37.31
C VAL A 927 -6.42 29.77 38.25
N ALA A 928 -7.05 30.49 39.17
CA ALA A 928 -8.05 29.90 40.05
C ALA A 928 -9.35 29.58 39.27
N PRO A 929 -9.89 28.35 39.38
CA PRO A 929 -11.15 27.99 38.76
C PRO A 929 -12.33 28.79 39.34
N THR A 930 -13.42 28.92 38.58
CA THR A 930 -14.60 29.71 38.97
C THR A 930 -15.36 29.11 40.17
N PHE A 931 -15.15 27.83 40.45
CA PHE A 931 -15.62 27.13 41.64
C PHE A 931 -14.66 26.01 42.05
N THR A 932 -14.75 25.57 43.30
CA THR A 932 -14.10 24.36 43.82
C THR A 932 -15.17 23.32 44.21
N GLY A 933 -14.81 22.04 44.19
CA GLY A 933 -15.75 20.93 44.36
C GLY A 933 -16.31 20.41 43.04
N THR A 934 -17.41 19.66 43.10
CA THR A 934 -17.97 18.93 41.94
C THR A 934 -19.22 19.58 41.38
N ARG A 935 -19.45 19.39 40.09
CA ARG A 935 -20.64 19.85 39.36
C ARG A 935 -21.11 18.74 38.43
N VAL A 936 -22.43 18.57 38.39
CA VAL A 936 -23.11 17.61 37.51
C VAL A 936 -23.83 18.38 36.41
N LEU A 937 -23.62 17.96 35.16
CA LEU A 937 -24.37 18.40 34.00
C LEU A 937 -25.26 17.24 33.55
N GLU A 938 -26.56 17.43 33.70
CA GLU A 938 -27.58 16.49 33.25
C GLU A 938 -28.16 16.92 31.91
N ASN A 939 -28.59 15.95 31.10
CA ASN A 939 -29.28 16.18 29.83
C ASN A 939 -28.48 17.06 28.85
N ILE A 940 -27.19 16.75 28.70
CA ILE A 940 -26.34 17.43 27.72
C ILE A 940 -26.95 17.22 26.33
N ASP A 941 -27.12 18.31 25.59
CA ASP A 941 -27.74 18.26 24.26
C ASP A 941 -26.84 17.49 23.29
N LEU A 942 -27.30 16.32 22.85
CA LEU A 942 -26.58 15.48 21.91
C LEU A 942 -26.37 16.16 20.55
N LYS A 943 -27.20 17.16 20.19
CA LYS A 943 -26.98 17.97 18.98
C LYS A 943 -25.71 18.78 19.07
N VAL A 944 -25.41 19.32 20.25
CA VAL A 944 -24.15 20.02 20.51
C VAL A 944 -23.00 19.02 20.46
N LEU A 945 -23.12 17.87 21.12
CA LEU A 945 -22.05 16.86 21.13
C LEU A 945 -21.75 16.31 19.73
N ALA A 946 -22.74 16.20 18.85
CA ALA A 946 -22.53 15.74 17.48
C ALA A 946 -21.53 16.61 16.68
N GLU A 947 -21.40 17.90 17.01
CA GLU A 947 -20.45 18.83 16.39
C GLU A 947 -18.99 18.59 16.82
N TYR A 948 -18.77 17.91 17.95
CA TYR A 948 -17.44 17.62 18.52
C TYR A 948 -16.96 16.20 18.21
N ILE A 949 -17.69 15.43 17.39
CA ILE A 949 -17.29 14.06 17.05
C ILE A 949 -16.05 14.08 16.15
N ASP A 950 -14.99 13.39 16.60
CA ASP A 950 -13.97 12.86 15.69
C ASP A 950 -14.46 11.54 15.10
N TRP A 951 -14.79 11.57 13.82
CA TRP A 951 -15.27 10.43 13.06
C TRP A 951 -14.16 9.48 12.62
N THR A 952 -12.89 9.86 12.74
CA THR A 952 -11.77 9.01 12.32
C THR A 952 -11.81 7.63 13.00
N PRO A 953 -11.96 7.52 14.33
CA PRO A 953 -12.00 6.20 14.96
C PRO A 953 -13.35 5.48 14.77
N PHE A 954 -14.41 6.18 14.34
CA PHE A 954 -15.64 5.51 13.89
C PHE A 954 -15.34 4.65 12.66
N PHE A 955 -14.68 5.19 11.64
CA PHE A 955 -14.32 4.41 10.45
C PHE A 955 -13.34 3.28 10.74
N ILE A 956 -12.35 3.51 11.60
CA ILE A 956 -11.41 2.46 12.04
C ILE A 956 -12.15 1.30 12.71
N SER A 957 -13.20 1.57 13.50
CA SER A 957 -14.00 0.51 14.13
C SER A 957 -14.75 -0.37 13.13
N TRP A 958 -14.94 0.12 11.90
CA TRP A 958 -15.53 -0.59 10.77
C TRP A 958 -14.47 -1.09 9.76
N ASP A 959 -13.20 -1.14 10.15
CA ASP A 959 -12.04 -1.58 9.34
C ASP A 959 -11.83 -0.74 8.06
N LEU A 960 -12.28 0.52 8.09
CA LEU A 960 -12.03 1.51 7.04
C LEU A 960 -10.86 2.42 7.49
N ALA A 961 -9.67 2.14 6.96
CA ALA A 961 -8.47 2.90 7.26
C ALA A 961 -8.48 4.24 6.52
N GLY A 962 -8.45 5.35 7.26
CA GLY A 962 -8.40 6.70 6.69
C GLY A 962 -8.84 7.77 7.71
N LYS A 963 -8.40 9.01 7.53
CA LYS A 963 -8.74 10.13 8.44
C LYS A 963 -10.01 10.84 7.97
N TYR A 964 -10.98 11.11 8.84
CA TYR A 964 -12.15 11.94 8.48
C TYR A 964 -11.78 13.44 8.40
N PRO A 965 -12.39 14.25 7.50
CA PRO A 965 -13.37 13.86 6.48
C PRO A 965 -12.75 13.29 5.20
N ARG A 966 -11.41 13.23 5.09
CA ARG A 966 -10.73 12.73 3.88
C ARG A 966 -11.18 11.32 3.50
N ILE A 967 -11.51 10.47 4.48
CA ILE A 967 -12.00 9.10 4.23
C ILE A 967 -13.35 9.04 3.49
N LEU A 968 -14.21 10.06 3.60
CA LEU A 968 -15.44 10.12 2.82
C LEU A 968 -15.15 10.29 1.32
N ASN A 969 -14.05 10.98 1.03
CA ASN A 969 -13.52 11.16 -0.31
C ASN A 969 -12.35 10.19 -0.56
N ASP A 970 -12.15 9.17 0.30
CA ASP A 970 -11.19 8.11 0.01
C ASP A 970 -11.72 7.32 -1.15
N GLU A 971 -10.84 6.80 -1.95
CA GLU A 971 -11.24 6.50 -3.30
C GLU A 971 -11.38 4.97 -3.45
N VAL A 972 -10.78 4.19 -2.55
CA VAL A 972 -10.98 2.73 -2.44
C VAL A 972 -12.17 2.44 -1.53
N VAL A 973 -12.26 3.14 -0.40
CA VAL A 973 -13.30 2.88 0.61
C VAL A 973 -14.31 4.00 0.76
N GLY A 974 -14.17 5.16 0.10
CA GLY A 974 -15.04 6.32 0.37
C GLY A 974 -16.48 6.19 -0.10
N GLU A 975 -16.80 5.37 -1.11
CA GLU A 975 -18.22 5.04 -1.38
C GLU A 975 -18.81 4.28 -0.18
N ALA A 976 -18.10 3.27 0.32
CA ALA A 976 -18.50 2.51 1.50
C ALA A 976 -18.47 3.36 2.77
N ALA A 977 -17.48 4.25 2.94
CA ALA A 977 -17.37 5.17 4.06
C ALA A 977 -18.47 6.23 4.01
N THR A 978 -18.81 6.74 2.82
CA THR A 978 -19.91 7.70 2.63
C THR A 978 -21.26 7.04 2.89
N ALA A 979 -21.48 5.82 2.41
CA ALA A 979 -22.69 5.06 2.72
C ALA A 979 -22.80 4.74 4.22
N LEU A 980 -21.73 4.24 4.83
CA LEU A 980 -21.65 3.98 6.26
C LEU A 980 -21.85 5.25 7.08
N PHE A 981 -21.28 6.38 6.64
CA PHE A 981 -21.46 7.68 7.28
C PHE A 981 -22.89 8.16 7.16
N ALA A 982 -23.54 7.99 6.00
CA ALA A 982 -24.95 8.33 5.83
C ALA A 982 -25.83 7.52 6.78
N ASP A 983 -25.61 6.21 6.89
CA ASP A 983 -26.31 5.33 7.84
C ASP A 983 -26.05 5.77 9.29
N ALA A 984 -24.81 6.15 9.60
CA ALA A 984 -24.43 6.66 10.91
C ALA A 984 -25.12 7.99 11.23
N GLN A 985 -25.23 8.90 10.26
CA GLN A 985 -25.94 10.17 10.39
C GLN A 985 -27.44 9.95 10.59
N GLU A 986 -28.06 9.01 9.86
CA GLU A 986 -29.46 8.65 10.04
C GLU A 986 -29.72 8.06 11.44
N MET A 987 -28.90 7.09 11.85
CA MET A 987 -29.01 6.49 13.18
C MET A 987 -28.75 7.53 14.27
N LEU A 988 -27.76 8.40 14.11
CA LEU A 988 -27.46 9.49 15.04
C LEU A 988 -28.65 10.46 15.16
N ALA A 989 -29.22 10.90 14.04
CA ALA A 989 -30.40 11.75 14.02
C ALA A 989 -31.57 11.10 14.77
N LYS A 990 -31.80 9.79 14.54
CA LYS A 990 -32.81 9.03 15.26
C LYS A 990 -32.55 8.95 16.76
N LEU A 991 -31.33 8.62 17.18
CA LEU A 991 -30.93 8.55 18.59
C LEU A 991 -31.18 9.88 19.31
N ILE A 992 -30.92 10.99 18.62
CA ILE A 992 -31.10 12.36 19.13
C ILE A 992 -32.58 12.78 19.15
N ASP A 993 -33.28 12.68 18.03
CA ASP A 993 -34.63 13.22 17.88
C ASP A 993 -35.67 12.39 18.66
N GLU A 994 -35.50 11.08 18.74
CA GLU A 994 -36.34 10.19 19.55
C GLU A 994 -35.86 10.10 21.02
N LYS A 995 -34.73 10.72 21.36
CA LYS A 995 -34.12 10.72 22.71
C LYS A 995 -33.89 9.31 23.27
N LEU A 996 -33.35 8.42 22.44
CA LEU A 996 -33.12 7.02 22.78
C LEU A 996 -31.92 6.81 23.69
N ILE A 997 -30.97 7.75 23.68
CA ILE A 997 -29.81 7.76 24.57
C ILE A 997 -29.66 9.14 25.22
N SER A 998 -28.90 9.22 26.30
CA SER A 998 -28.64 10.49 27.00
C SER A 998 -27.18 10.61 27.44
N ALA A 999 -26.69 11.86 27.45
CA ALA A 999 -25.35 12.19 27.91
C ALA A 999 -25.35 12.91 29.26
N ARG A 1000 -24.33 12.60 30.08
CA ARG A 1000 -24.08 13.20 31.38
C ARG A 1000 -22.60 13.47 31.58
N ALA A 1001 -22.29 14.50 32.36
CA ALA A 1001 -20.94 14.82 32.76
C ALA A 1001 -20.89 15.19 34.25
N VAL A 1002 -19.87 14.72 34.94
CA VAL A 1002 -19.50 15.18 36.28
C VAL A 1002 -18.06 15.64 36.21
N PHE A 1003 -17.78 16.84 36.70
CA PHE A 1003 -16.43 17.38 36.76
C PHE A 1003 -16.24 18.22 38.00
N GLY A 1004 -14.98 18.45 38.37
CA GLY A 1004 -14.66 19.22 39.56
C GLY A 1004 -13.24 19.75 39.55
N PHE A 1005 -12.98 20.71 40.43
CA PHE A 1005 -11.68 21.33 40.61
C PHE A 1005 -11.36 21.46 42.09
N TRP A 1006 -10.09 21.30 42.42
CA TRP A 1006 -9.61 21.37 43.79
C TRP A 1006 -8.25 22.06 43.83
N PRO A 1007 -7.97 22.85 44.89
CA PRO A 1007 -6.62 23.27 45.20
C PRO A 1007 -5.72 22.04 45.32
N ALA A 1008 -4.53 22.10 44.74
CA ALA A 1008 -3.61 20.97 44.71
C ALA A 1008 -2.15 21.43 44.65
N ASN A 1009 -1.24 20.59 45.14
CA ASN A 1009 0.20 20.83 45.05
C ASN A 1009 0.97 19.53 44.81
N GLN A 1010 2.07 19.62 44.06
CA GLN A 1010 3.01 18.51 43.92
C GLN A 1010 3.70 18.24 45.27
N VAL A 1011 3.69 16.98 45.68
CA VAL A 1011 4.36 16.45 46.88
C VAL A 1011 5.13 15.18 46.54
N ALA A 1012 6.11 14.81 47.38
CA ALA A 1012 6.89 13.59 47.21
C ALA A 1012 7.46 13.36 45.78
N HIS A 1013 7.78 14.45 45.08
CA HIS A 1013 8.27 14.52 43.69
C HIS A 1013 7.30 14.05 42.59
N ASP A 1014 6.48 13.03 42.83
CA ASP A 1014 5.67 12.39 41.78
C ASP A 1014 4.19 12.25 42.14
N ASP A 1015 3.73 12.83 43.25
CA ASP A 1015 2.33 12.82 43.67
C ASP A 1015 1.74 14.24 43.69
N ILE A 1016 0.41 14.30 43.69
CA ILE A 1016 -0.34 15.54 43.84
C ILE A 1016 -1.26 15.41 45.05
N GLU A 1017 -1.06 16.24 46.05
CA GLU A 1017 -1.97 16.34 47.21
C GLU A 1017 -3.11 17.30 46.86
N VAL A 1018 -4.35 16.80 46.95
CA VAL A 1018 -5.59 17.53 46.65
C VAL A 1018 -6.24 17.96 47.95
N TYR A 1019 -6.74 19.19 48.03
CA TYR A 1019 -7.30 19.76 49.27
C TYR A 1019 -8.80 20.09 49.14
N GLY A 1020 -9.52 19.99 50.26
CA GLY A 1020 -10.89 20.50 50.39
C GLY A 1020 -10.93 22.00 50.67
N ASP A 1021 -12.14 22.57 50.67
CA ASP A 1021 -12.36 24.01 50.94
C ASP A 1021 -11.92 24.44 52.34
N ASP A 1022 -11.81 23.49 53.28
CA ASP A 1022 -11.31 23.69 54.64
C ASP A 1022 -9.77 23.62 54.76
N GLY A 1023 -9.08 23.41 53.62
CA GLY A 1023 -7.63 23.27 53.53
C GLY A 1023 -7.09 21.91 54.01
N GLN A 1024 -7.96 20.94 54.31
CA GLN A 1024 -7.53 19.59 54.67
C GLN A 1024 -7.26 18.74 53.41
N PRO A 1025 -6.29 17.81 53.44
CA PRO A 1025 -6.08 16.86 52.35
C PRO A 1025 -7.32 15.98 52.11
N LEU A 1026 -7.80 15.97 50.87
CA LEU A 1026 -8.97 15.23 50.40
C LEU A 1026 -8.56 13.91 49.72
N ALA A 1027 -7.49 13.94 48.91
CA ALA A 1027 -6.95 12.79 48.21
C ALA A 1027 -5.47 13.01 47.84
N LEU A 1028 -4.78 11.91 47.51
CA LEU A 1028 -3.43 11.91 46.96
C LEU A 1028 -3.49 11.22 45.60
N LEU A 1029 -3.05 11.91 44.54
CA LEU A 1029 -3.01 11.37 43.18
C LEU A 1029 -1.61 10.89 42.86
N HIS A 1030 -1.50 9.69 42.30
CA HIS A 1030 -0.24 9.00 42.15
C HIS A 1030 0.19 8.86 40.70
N HIS A 1031 1.37 9.41 40.38
CA HIS A 1031 1.92 9.36 39.02
C HIS A 1031 3.26 8.65 38.94
N LEU A 1032 3.58 8.18 37.73
CA LEU A 1032 4.84 7.51 37.38
C LEU A 1032 5.72 8.44 36.55
N ARG A 1033 7.03 8.22 36.63
CA ARG A 1033 8.08 8.98 35.96
C ARG A 1033 8.82 8.13 34.94
N GLN A 1034 9.19 8.75 33.81
CA GLN A 1034 10.02 8.12 32.79
C GLN A 1034 11.40 7.72 33.36
N GLN A 1035 11.90 6.52 33.07
CA GLN A 1035 13.26 6.07 33.46
C GLN A 1035 14.23 5.87 32.28
N THR A 1036 13.86 6.29 31.07
CA THR A 1036 14.71 6.17 29.89
C THR A 1036 15.90 7.14 29.94
N ILE A 1037 17.06 6.69 29.48
CA ILE A 1037 18.24 7.54 29.26
C ILE A 1037 17.99 8.31 27.96
N LYS A 1038 17.89 9.64 28.04
CA LYS A 1038 17.64 10.50 26.88
C LYS A 1038 18.96 11.06 26.32
N PRO A 1039 19.25 10.96 25.01
CA PRO A 1039 20.55 11.34 24.42
C PRO A 1039 20.98 12.80 24.63
N ASP A 1040 20.06 13.73 24.93
CA ASP A 1040 20.33 15.18 24.96
C ASP A 1040 19.97 15.87 26.27
N SER A 1041 20.02 15.15 27.40
CA SER A 1041 19.64 15.70 28.72
C SER A 1041 18.21 16.25 28.78
N LYS A 1042 17.31 15.80 27.88
CA LYS A 1042 15.87 16.09 27.96
C LYS A 1042 15.33 15.57 29.30
N PRO A 1043 14.38 16.27 29.93
CA PRO A 1043 13.90 15.87 31.25
C PRO A 1043 13.07 14.59 31.19
N ASN A 1044 13.07 13.85 32.30
CA ASN A 1044 12.22 12.68 32.53
C ASN A 1044 10.90 13.15 33.14
N PHE A 1045 9.82 13.11 32.36
CA PHE A 1045 8.54 13.69 32.77
C PHE A 1045 7.75 12.80 33.74
N CYS A 1046 6.98 13.45 34.60
CA CYS A 1046 5.92 12.93 35.45
C CYS A 1046 4.74 13.92 35.41
N LEU A 1047 3.48 13.45 35.43
CA LEU A 1047 2.31 14.36 35.36
C LEU A 1047 2.27 15.34 36.55
N ALA A 1048 2.77 14.92 37.71
CA ALA A 1048 2.88 15.77 38.89
C ALA A 1048 3.81 16.98 38.69
N ASP A 1049 4.71 16.96 37.69
CA ASP A 1049 5.60 18.08 37.41
C ASP A 1049 4.86 19.32 36.89
N PHE A 1050 3.62 19.17 36.41
CA PHE A 1050 2.79 20.24 35.88
C PHE A 1050 1.91 20.93 36.94
N VAL A 1051 2.17 20.68 38.23
CA VAL A 1051 1.44 21.30 39.36
C VAL A 1051 2.47 21.91 40.31
N ALA A 1052 2.23 23.13 40.77
CA ALA A 1052 3.19 23.84 41.60
C ALA A 1052 3.57 23.02 42.86
N PRO A 1053 4.88 22.83 43.12
CA PRO A 1053 5.39 22.19 44.32
C PRO A 1053 4.90 22.87 45.60
N LYS A 1054 4.59 22.09 46.64
CA LYS A 1054 4.13 22.65 47.92
C LYS A 1054 5.13 23.61 48.57
N ASP A 1055 6.43 23.39 48.34
CA ASP A 1055 7.52 24.25 48.83
C ASP A 1055 7.70 25.55 48.03
N SER A 1056 7.05 25.68 46.86
CA SER A 1056 7.01 26.95 46.11
C SER A 1056 6.16 28.03 46.81
N GLY A 1057 5.25 27.63 47.72
CA GLY A 1057 4.31 28.52 48.40
C GLY A 1057 3.15 29.01 47.51
N ILE A 1058 3.04 28.51 46.28
CA ILE A 1058 1.98 28.84 45.33
C ILE A 1058 0.86 27.79 45.45
N THR A 1059 -0.39 28.24 45.54
CA THR A 1059 -1.55 27.34 45.45
C THR A 1059 -1.92 27.13 43.98
N ASP A 1060 -1.79 25.90 43.51
CA ASP A 1060 -2.19 25.48 42.16
C ASP A 1060 -3.48 24.65 42.24
N TYR A 1061 -3.95 24.15 41.11
CA TYR A 1061 -5.23 23.44 41.00
C TYR A 1061 -5.11 22.23 40.07
N VAL A 1062 -5.90 21.21 40.37
CA VAL A 1062 -6.14 20.05 39.49
C VAL A 1062 -7.64 19.84 39.36
N GLY A 1063 -8.06 19.43 38.18
CA GLY A 1063 -9.45 19.03 37.93
C GLY A 1063 -9.58 17.55 37.61
N GLY A 1064 -10.82 17.09 37.53
CA GLY A 1064 -11.15 15.76 37.02
C GLY A 1064 -12.53 15.74 36.38
N PHE A 1065 -12.79 14.74 35.54
CA PHE A 1065 -14.08 14.54 34.90
C PHE A 1065 -14.46 13.06 34.71
N ILE A 1066 -15.76 12.82 34.61
CA ILE A 1066 -16.41 11.59 34.15
C ILE A 1066 -17.53 12.00 33.19
N THR A 1067 -17.48 11.52 31.94
CA THR A 1067 -18.53 11.73 30.94
C THR A 1067 -19.04 10.41 30.42
N THR A 1068 -20.32 10.38 30.01
CA THR A 1068 -20.90 9.25 29.30
C THR A 1068 -21.96 9.73 28.33
N ALA A 1069 -22.05 9.05 27.19
CA ALA A 1069 -23.19 9.13 26.26
C ALA A 1069 -23.87 7.76 26.06
N GLY A 1070 -23.51 6.77 26.90
CA GLY A 1070 -23.96 5.38 26.78
C GLY A 1070 -25.25 5.05 27.52
N ILE A 1071 -25.87 6.01 28.23
CA ILE A 1071 -27.10 5.75 28.99
C ILE A 1071 -28.24 5.47 28.00
N GLY A 1072 -28.74 4.24 28.00
CA GLY A 1072 -29.76 3.73 27.06
C GLY A 1072 -29.20 3.02 25.82
N ALA A 1073 -27.90 3.17 25.52
CA ALA A 1073 -27.30 2.63 24.29
C ALA A 1073 -27.36 1.09 24.23
N GLU A 1074 -27.10 0.40 25.35
CA GLU A 1074 -27.14 -1.07 25.40
C GLU A 1074 -28.56 -1.63 25.20
N GLU A 1075 -29.59 -0.94 25.71
CA GLU A 1075 -30.98 -1.34 25.54
C GLU A 1075 -31.41 -1.22 24.08
N VAL A 1076 -31.00 -0.15 23.40
CA VAL A 1076 -31.26 0.09 21.99
C VAL A 1076 -30.51 -0.92 21.12
N ALA A 1077 -29.22 -1.14 21.38
CA ALA A 1077 -28.40 -2.10 20.64
C ALA A 1077 -28.96 -3.52 20.75
N LYS A 1078 -29.32 -3.95 21.97
CA LYS A 1078 -29.96 -5.24 22.22
C LYS A 1078 -31.29 -5.40 21.49
N ALA A 1079 -32.11 -4.34 21.43
CA ALA A 1079 -33.38 -4.38 20.72
C ALA A 1079 -33.23 -4.58 19.20
N TYR A 1080 -32.10 -4.17 18.60
CA TYR A 1080 -31.76 -4.49 17.21
C TYR A 1080 -31.22 -5.93 17.07
N GLN A 1081 -30.36 -6.36 17.99
CA GLN A 1081 -29.83 -7.72 18.02
C GLN A 1081 -30.94 -8.78 18.16
N ASP A 1082 -31.91 -8.56 19.06
CA ASP A 1082 -33.06 -9.46 19.26
C ASP A 1082 -33.95 -9.59 18.01
N LYS A 1083 -33.85 -8.64 17.06
CA LYS A 1083 -34.53 -8.66 15.76
C LYS A 1083 -33.66 -9.23 14.62
N GLY A 1084 -32.43 -9.65 14.92
CA GLY A 1084 -31.47 -10.14 13.93
C GLY A 1084 -30.82 -9.03 13.09
N ASP A 1085 -30.81 -7.78 13.57
CA ASP A 1085 -30.18 -6.63 12.92
C ASP A 1085 -28.85 -6.29 13.64
N ASP A 1086 -27.84 -7.11 13.42
CA ASP A 1086 -26.52 -6.95 14.03
C ASP A 1086 -25.80 -5.67 13.56
N TYR A 1087 -26.08 -5.20 12.33
CA TYR A 1087 -25.52 -3.97 11.78
C TYR A 1087 -25.96 -2.75 12.58
N SER A 1088 -27.27 -2.57 12.80
CA SER A 1088 -27.80 -1.46 13.59
C SER A 1088 -27.37 -1.53 15.05
N SER A 1089 -27.23 -2.73 15.62
CA SER A 1089 -26.71 -2.93 16.98
C SER A 1089 -25.27 -2.40 17.13
N ILE A 1090 -24.39 -2.76 16.20
CA ILE A 1090 -22.99 -2.28 16.19
C ILE A 1090 -22.94 -0.77 15.95
N MET A 1091 -23.78 -0.25 15.04
CA MET A 1091 -23.86 1.19 14.73
C MET A 1091 -24.20 2.03 15.97
N VAL A 1092 -25.20 1.60 16.76
CA VAL A 1092 -25.59 2.31 18.00
C VAL A 1092 -24.45 2.35 19.01
N LYS A 1093 -23.72 1.23 19.18
CA LYS A 1093 -22.56 1.17 20.10
C LYS A 1093 -21.42 2.08 19.63
N ALA A 1094 -21.08 2.03 18.34
CA ALA A 1094 -20.04 2.87 17.76
C ALA A 1094 -20.35 4.37 17.88
N LEU A 1095 -21.62 4.77 17.64
CA LEU A 1095 -22.07 6.16 17.79
C LEU A 1095 -22.09 6.62 19.26
N ALA A 1096 -22.49 5.76 20.19
CA ALA A 1096 -22.46 6.08 21.61
C ALA A 1096 -21.01 6.36 22.08
N ASP A 1097 -20.03 5.55 21.64
CA ASP A 1097 -18.61 5.77 21.92
C ASP A 1097 -18.13 7.11 21.36
N ARG A 1098 -18.51 7.44 20.11
CA ARG A 1098 -18.18 8.73 19.49
C ARG A 1098 -18.75 9.91 20.28
N LEU A 1099 -20.00 9.80 20.73
CA LEU A 1099 -20.65 10.83 21.54
C LEU A 1099 -20.03 10.96 22.94
N ALA A 1100 -19.52 9.89 23.52
CA ALA A 1100 -18.85 9.94 24.82
C ALA A 1100 -17.50 10.68 24.74
N GLU A 1101 -16.71 10.41 23.70
CA GLU A 1101 -15.48 11.14 23.40
C GLU A 1101 -15.75 12.62 23.06
N ALA A 1102 -16.77 12.87 22.23
CA ALA A 1102 -17.21 14.23 21.92
C ALA A 1102 -17.66 14.99 23.19
N CYS A 1103 -18.32 14.31 24.13
CA CYS A 1103 -18.66 14.88 25.43
C CYS A 1103 -17.44 15.26 26.26
N ALA A 1104 -16.37 14.46 26.21
CA ALA A 1104 -15.12 14.76 26.92
C ALA A 1104 -14.40 15.98 26.32
N GLU A 1105 -14.35 16.08 24.98
CA GLU A 1105 -13.74 17.21 24.28
C GLU A 1105 -14.53 18.51 24.52
N TRP A 1106 -15.86 18.47 24.32
CA TRP A 1106 -16.75 19.59 24.59
C TRP A 1106 -16.63 20.07 26.04
N LEU A 1107 -16.69 19.14 27.00
CA LEU A 1107 -16.57 19.49 28.41
C LEU A 1107 -15.21 20.12 28.70
N HIS A 1108 -14.13 19.58 28.15
CA HIS A 1108 -12.81 20.14 28.35
C HIS A 1108 -12.72 21.58 27.79
N GLU A 1109 -13.29 21.86 26.62
CA GLU A 1109 -13.38 23.22 26.09
C GLU A 1109 -14.14 24.16 27.03
N GLN A 1110 -15.30 23.73 27.55
CA GLN A 1110 -16.07 24.51 28.53
C GLN A 1110 -15.28 24.72 29.83
N VAL A 1111 -14.48 23.74 30.24
CA VAL A 1111 -13.57 23.85 31.39
C VAL A 1111 -12.52 24.91 31.14
N ARG A 1112 -11.85 24.89 29.98
CA ARG A 1112 -10.80 25.88 29.64
C ARG A 1112 -11.34 27.30 29.57
N LYS A 1113 -12.52 27.48 28.98
CA LYS A 1113 -13.11 28.80 28.69
C LYS A 1113 -13.91 29.37 29.83
N GLU A 1114 -14.79 28.56 30.43
CA GLU A 1114 -15.82 29.03 31.36
C GLU A 1114 -15.57 28.58 32.80
N TYR A 1115 -15.38 27.27 33.03
CA TYR A 1115 -15.42 26.73 34.39
C TYR A 1115 -14.11 26.87 35.16
N TRP A 1116 -12.97 26.50 34.56
CA TRP A 1116 -11.65 26.83 35.10
C TRP A 1116 -11.21 28.20 34.57
N GLY A 1117 -11.45 28.47 33.29
CA GLY A 1117 -11.34 29.82 32.73
C GLY A 1117 -9.91 30.34 32.59
N TYR A 1118 -8.96 29.45 32.33
CA TYR A 1118 -7.57 29.82 32.03
C TYR A 1118 -7.33 30.16 30.54
N ALA A 1119 -8.30 29.92 29.67
CA ALA A 1119 -8.26 30.26 28.24
C ALA A 1119 -9.61 30.86 27.77
N LYS A 1120 -10.02 32.00 28.36
CA LYS A 1120 -11.34 32.61 28.11
C LYS A 1120 -11.55 33.10 26.67
N ASP A 1121 -10.48 33.51 26.01
CA ASP A 1121 -10.49 34.05 24.65
C ASP A 1121 -10.20 32.96 23.58
N GLU A 1122 -10.34 31.67 23.94
CA GLU A 1122 -10.12 30.54 23.04
C GLU A 1122 -11.25 30.43 21.99
N HIS A 1123 -10.85 30.39 20.71
CA HIS A 1123 -11.73 30.23 19.55
C HIS A 1123 -11.18 29.17 18.60
N LEU A 1124 -11.11 27.92 19.08
CA LEU A 1124 -10.65 26.77 18.29
C LEU A 1124 -11.81 26.14 17.53
N ASP A 1125 -11.55 25.67 16.32
CA ASP A 1125 -12.47 24.78 15.61
C ASP A 1125 -12.25 23.32 16.04
N ASN A 1126 -13.15 22.42 15.62
CA ASN A 1126 -13.06 21.02 16.00
C ASN A 1126 -11.76 20.34 15.52
N GLU A 1127 -11.20 20.76 14.38
CA GLU A 1127 -9.93 20.19 13.90
C GLU A 1127 -8.75 20.60 14.80
N ALA A 1128 -8.71 21.84 15.27
CA ALA A 1128 -7.72 22.31 16.22
C ALA A 1128 -7.89 21.68 17.60
N LEU A 1129 -9.13 21.39 18.03
CA LEU A 1129 -9.41 20.60 19.23
C LEU A 1129 -8.85 19.16 19.12
N ILE A 1130 -9.08 18.48 17.99
CA ILE A 1130 -8.55 17.13 17.72
C ILE A 1130 -7.02 17.12 17.68
N LYS A 1131 -6.39 18.20 17.18
CA LYS A 1131 -4.92 18.38 17.19
C LYS A 1131 -4.38 18.83 18.55
N GLU A 1132 -5.24 18.96 19.56
CA GLU A 1132 -4.90 19.38 20.92
C GLU A 1132 -4.19 20.74 20.99
N GLN A 1133 -4.56 21.69 20.11
CA GLN A 1133 -3.95 23.03 20.02
C GLN A 1133 -4.42 24.00 21.12
N TYR A 1134 -4.80 23.47 22.28
CA TYR A 1134 -5.21 24.24 23.45
C TYR A 1134 -4.18 24.14 24.57
N ALA A 1135 -4.23 25.08 25.51
CA ALA A 1135 -3.42 25.01 26.71
C ALA A 1135 -3.97 23.96 27.70
N GLY A 1136 -3.06 23.23 28.35
CA GLY A 1136 -3.41 22.19 29.31
C GLY A 1136 -3.75 20.85 28.65
N ILE A 1137 -3.90 19.82 29.49
CA ILE A 1137 -4.13 18.43 29.06
C ILE A 1137 -5.17 17.75 29.93
N ARG A 1138 -5.73 16.63 29.43
CA ARG A 1138 -6.76 15.85 30.13
C ARG A 1138 -6.44 14.35 30.32
N PRO A 1139 -5.30 13.96 30.91
CA PRO A 1139 -4.83 12.59 30.95
C PRO A 1139 -5.78 11.65 31.70
N ALA A 1140 -6.12 10.53 31.03
CA ALA A 1140 -7.04 9.52 31.54
C ALA A 1140 -6.29 8.27 32.04
N PRO A 1141 -6.53 7.81 33.29
CA PRO A 1141 -5.90 6.60 33.81
C PRO A 1141 -6.07 5.38 32.89
N GLY A 1142 -4.95 4.78 32.49
CA GLY A 1142 -4.82 3.74 31.47
C GLY A 1142 -4.10 4.17 30.20
N TYR A 1143 -3.99 5.49 29.97
CA TYR A 1143 -3.22 6.03 28.85
C TYR A 1143 -1.72 5.91 29.11
N PRO A 1144 -0.85 5.97 28.08
CA PRO A 1144 0.60 5.89 28.26
C PRO A 1144 1.19 6.91 29.25
N ALA A 1145 0.53 8.06 29.45
CA ALA A 1145 0.94 9.10 30.41
C ALA A 1145 0.64 8.77 31.88
N CYS A 1146 -0.37 7.94 32.12
CA CYS A 1146 -0.79 7.50 33.45
C CYS A 1146 -1.34 6.06 33.37
N PRO A 1147 -0.47 5.06 33.15
CA PRO A 1147 -0.90 3.69 32.80
C PRO A 1147 -1.60 2.95 33.95
N ASP A 1148 -1.52 3.44 35.19
CA ASP A 1148 -2.20 2.81 36.33
C ASP A 1148 -3.71 3.06 36.30
N HIS A 1149 -4.47 2.01 35.97
CA HIS A 1149 -5.94 2.04 35.96
C HIS A 1149 -6.56 2.26 37.35
N THR A 1150 -5.85 1.92 38.44
CA THR A 1150 -6.39 2.01 39.81
C THR A 1150 -6.64 3.46 40.25
N GLU A 1151 -6.00 4.44 39.62
CA GLU A 1151 -6.25 5.87 39.89
C GLU A 1151 -7.68 6.30 39.52
N LYS A 1152 -8.41 5.52 38.71
CA LYS A 1152 -9.84 5.77 38.48
C LYS A 1152 -10.66 5.65 39.76
N GLU A 1153 -10.25 4.82 40.73
CA GLU A 1153 -10.96 4.71 42.01
C GLU A 1153 -10.95 6.05 42.75
N THR A 1154 -9.79 6.69 42.83
CA THR A 1154 -9.63 8.00 43.46
C THR A 1154 -10.44 9.04 42.70
N LEU A 1155 -10.40 9.02 41.36
CA LEU A 1155 -11.17 9.93 40.50
C LEU A 1155 -12.69 9.80 40.73
N PHE A 1156 -13.23 8.58 40.75
CA PHE A 1156 -14.66 8.32 40.99
C PHE A 1156 -15.08 8.68 42.41
N ARG A 1157 -14.23 8.42 43.41
CA ARG A 1157 -14.50 8.85 44.79
C ARG A 1157 -14.57 10.37 44.91
N LEU A 1158 -13.72 11.10 44.20
CA LEU A 1158 -13.69 12.56 44.20
C LEU A 1158 -14.89 13.18 43.47
N LEU A 1159 -15.28 12.62 42.33
CA LEU A 1159 -16.30 13.19 41.44
C LEU A 1159 -17.71 12.70 41.75
N ASP A 1160 -17.87 11.39 41.86
CA ASP A 1160 -19.17 10.71 42.02
C ASP A 1160 -19.47 10.26 43.45
N GLY A 1161 -18.44 10.18 44.30
CA GLY A 1161 -18.58 9.71 45.68
C GLY A 1161 -18.92 8.23 45.81
N THR A 1162 -18.70 7.43 44.76
CA THR A 1162 -19.05 6.00 44.71
C THR A 1162 -17.85 5.07 44.82
N ALA A 1163 -18.11 3.84 45.29
CA ALA A 1163 -17.15 2.75 45.25
C ALA A 1163 -17.30 1.91 43.96
N ILE A 1164 -16.37 0.97 43.75
CA ILE A 1164 -16.45 -0.02 42.67
C ILE A 1164 -17.81 -0.73 42.69
N GLY A 1165 -18.46 -0.82 41.53
CA GLY A 1165 -19.76 -1.46 41.34
C GLY A 1165 -20.98 -0.59 41.69
N GLU A 1166 -20.79 0.64 42.17
CA GLU A 1166 -21.88 1.55 42.52
C GLU A 1166 -22.03 2.66 41.46
N THR A 1167 -23.26 2.92 41.03
CA THR A 1167 -23.56 3.99 40.06
C THR A 1167 -23.77 5.32 40.78
N GLY A 1168 -22.96 6.32 40.44
CA GLY A 1168 -23.02 7.66 41.02
C GLY A 1168 -23.86 8.65 40.22
N PRO A 1169 -23.77 9.96 40.53
CA PRO A 1169 -24.43 11.03 39.79
C PRO A 1169 -24.10 11.04 38.28
N SER A 1170 -22.89 10.63 37.88
CA SER A 1170 -22.52 10.49 36.46
C SER A 1170 -23.37 9.48 35.69
N GLY A 1171 -23.99 8.51 36.37
CA GLY A 1171 -24.61 7.36 35.72
C GLY A 1171 -23.63 6.28 35.26
N VAL A 1172 -22.34 6.41 35.60
CA VAL A 1172 -21.28 5.46 35.31
C VAL A 1172 -20.88 4.72 36.59
N PHE A 1173 -20.56 3.43 36.50
CA PHE A 1173 -19.91 2.68 37.57
C PHE A 1173 -18.60 2.06 37.10
N LEU A 1174 -17.67 1.86 38.04
CA LEU A 1174 -16.41 1.14 37.79
C LEU A 1174 -16.58 -0.36 38.05
N THR A 1175 -16.10 -1.20 37.14
CA THR A 1175 -15.99 -2.64 37.36
C THR A 1175 -14.83 -2.94 38.33
N GLU A 1176 -14.76 -4.19 38.81
CA GLU A 1176 -13.65 -4.66 39.66
C GLU A 1176 -12.27 -4.62 38.96
N HIS A 1177 -12.25 -4.42 37.63
CA HIS A 1177 -11.04 -4.23 36.82
C HIS A 1177 -10.86 -2.78 36.34
N PHE A 1178 -11.59 -1.83 36.92
CA PHE A 1178 -11.54 -0.39 36.59
C PHE A 1178 -11.88 -0.08 35.12
N ALA A 1179 -12.71 -0.93 34.49
CA ALA A 1179 -13.47 -0.56 33.30
C ALA A 1179 -14.69 0.26 33.72
N MET A 1180 -15.24 1.06 32.81
CA MET A 1180 -16.41 1.90 33.08
C MET A 1180 -17.64 1.31 32.39
N PHE A 1181 -18.79 1.40 33.05
CA PHE A 1181 -20.08 1.04 32.44
C PHE A 1181 -21.12 2.15 32.68
N PRO A 1182 -21.87 2.62 31.67
CA PRO A 1182 -21.88 2.17 30.26
C PRO A 1182 -20.51 2.28 29.56
N ALA A 1183 -20.24 1.39 28.58
CA ALA A 1183 -18.93 1.30 27.94
C ALA A 1183 -18.51 2.61 27.24
N ALA A 1184 -19.49 3.31 26.65
CA ALA A 1184 -19.33 4.65 26.11
C ALA A 1184 -19.19 5.70 27.23
N ALA A 1185 -18.03 5.72 27.88
CA ALA A 1185 -17.67 6.63 28.96
C ALA A 1185 -16.19 7.01 28.91
N VAL A 1186 -15.86 8.24 29.33
CA VAL A 1186 -14.49 8.77 29.40
C VAL A 1186 -14.28 9.42 30.77
N SER A 1187 -13.13 9.19 31.39
CA SER A 1187 -12.79 9.80 32.69
C SER A 1187 -11.30 10.13 32.76
N GLY A 1188 -10.96 11.29 33.29
CA GLY A 1188 -9.56 11.70 33.44
C GLY A 1188 -9.35 12.89 34.36
N TRP A 1189 -8.10 13.32 34.44
CA TRP A 1189 -7.66 14.49 35.19
C TRP A 1189 -7.56 15.71 34.28
N TYR A 1190 -7.56 16.94 34.82
CA TYR A 1190 -7.28 18.17 34.10
C TYR A 1190 -6.05 18.87 34.69
N PHE A 1191 -5.14 19.30 33.82
CA PHE A 1191 -3.95 20.08 34.16
C PHE A 1191 -3.91 21.37 33.33
N ALA A 1192 -3.83 22.53 34.00
CA ALA A 1192 -3.89 23.83 33.34
C ALA A 1192 -2.52 24.42 32.97
N HIS A 1193 -1.42 23.86 33.46
CA HIS A 1193 -0.09 24.42 33.22
C HIS A 1193 0.19 24.46 31.70
N PRO A 1194 0.64 25.62 31.15
CA PRO A 1194 0.74 25.80 29.70
C PRO A 1194 1.80 24.92 29.02
N GLN A 1195 2.73 24.37 29.80
CA GLN A 1195 3.75 23.41 29.32
C GLN A 1195 3.37 21.95 29.59
N ALA A 1196 2.16 21.69 30.08
CA ALA A 1196 1.66 20.34 30.23
C ALA A 1196 1.51 19.69 28.86
N GLN A 1197 1.98 18.45 28.72
CA GLN A 1197 1.98 17.72 27.45
C GLN A 1197 1.76 16.23 27.72
N TYR A 1198 1.21 15.52 26.73
CA TYR A 1198 1.16 14.07 26.77
C TYR A 1198 2.55 13.47 26.51
N PHE A 1199 2.93 12.50 27.33
CA PHE A 1199 4.15 11.71 27.17
C PHE A 1199 3.87 10.27 27.57
N ALA A 1200 4.60 9.30 27.02
CA ALA A 1200 4.52 7.92 27.48
C ALA A 1200 5.49 7.68 28.64
N VAL A 1201 5.03 7.10 29.75
CA VAL A 1201 5.88 6.70 30.89
C VAL A 1201 6.95 5.68 30.47
N GLY A 1202 6.61 4.79 29.54
CA GLY A 1202 7.51 3.74 29.06
C GLY A 1202 7.73 2.63 30.08
N LYS A 1203 8.91 1.99 30.03
CA LYS A 1203 9.31 0.94 30.98
C LYS A 1203 9.91 1.54 32.27
N VAL A 1204 9.48 1.02 33.42
CA VAL A 1204 9.94 1.39 34.76
C VAL A 1204 10.64 0.23 35.44
N ASP A 1205 11.73 0.53 36.14
CA ASP A 1205 12.53 -0.46 36.87
C ASP A 1205 11.99 -0.70 38.28
N LYS A 1206 12.52 -1.75 38.92
CA LYS A 1206 12.00 -2.28 40.19
C LYS A 1206 12.04 -1.27 41.33
N ASP A 1207 13.02 -0.38 41.32
CA ASP A 1207 13.18 0.68 42.33
C ASP A 1207 12.01 1.68 42.32
N GLN A 1208 11.57 2.12 41.14
CA GLN A 1208 10.39 2.99 41.02
C GLN A 1208 9.11 2.24 41.39
N VAL A 1209 8.96 0.96 41.00
CA VAL A 1209 7.79 0.16 41.35
C VAL A 1209 7.67 -0.04 42.86
N GLN A 1210 8.79 -0.24 43.56
CA GLN A 1210 8.83 -0.30 45.03
C GLN A 1210 8.44 1.04 45.67
N SER A 1211 8.96 2.15 45.15
CA SER A 1211 8.57 3.50 45.59
C SER A 1211 7.06 3.71 45.40
N TYR A 1212 6.54 3.46 44.20
CA TYR A 1212 5.12 3.61 43.86
C TYR A 1212 4.22 2.74 44.75
N THR A 1213 4.61 1.49 44.99
CA THR A 1213 3.93 0.56 45.90
C THR A 1213 3.83 1.13 47.33
N ALA A 1214 4.92 1.68 47.85
CA ALA A 1214 4.94 2.28 49.17
C ALA A 1214 4.06 3.54 49.25
N ARG A 1215 4.03 4.36 48.18
CA ARG A 1215 3.20 5.57 48.08
C ARG A 1215 1.70 5.23 48.04
N LYS A 1216 1.32 4.19 47.28
CA LYS A 1216 -0.07 3.69 47.19
C LYS A 1216 -0.54 2.92 48.42
N GLY A 1217 0.38 2.46 49.28
CA GLY A 1217 0.06 1.67 50.47
C GLY A 1217 -0.51 0.28 50.15
N GLN A 1218 -0.08 -0.33 49.05
CA GLN A 1218 -0.56 -1.64 48.58
C GLN A 1218 0.58 -2.68 48.50
N ASP A 1219 0.23 -3.94 48.25
CA ASP A 1219 1.23 -5.00 48.06
C ASP A 1219 1.97 -4.85 46.72
N LEU A 1220 3.27 -5.16 46.70
CA LEU A 1220 4.10 -5.08 45.49
C LEU A 1220 3.52 -5.90 44.33
N ALA A 1221 3.00 -7.10 44.63
CA ALA A 1221 2.37 -7.96 43.64
C ALA A 1221 1.13 -7.33 42.99
N VAL A 1222 0.40 -6.47 43.72
CA VAL A 1222 -0.76 -5.74 43.18
C VAL A 1222 -0.27 -4.65 42.22
N THR A 1223 0.76 -3.88 42.60
CA THR A 1223 1.36 -2.87 41.72
C THR A 1223 1.94 -3.50 40.45
N GLU A 1224 2.71 -4.58 40.58
CA GLU A 1224 3.31 -5.30 39.45
C GLU A 1224 2.25 -5.88 38.52
N ARG A 1225 1.08 -6.29 39.04
CA ARG A 1225 -0.06 -6.73 38.23
C ARG A 1225 -0.60 -5.58 37.37
N TRP A 1226 -0.96 -4.44 37.97
CA TRP A 1226 -1.55 -3.32 37.23
C TRP A 1226 -0.57 -2.62 36.29
N LEU A 1227 0.73 -2.67 36.60
CA LEU A 1227 1.80 -2.08 35.78
C LEU A 1227 2.54 -3.10 34.92
N ALA A 1228 2.01 -4.32 34.73
CA ALA A 1228 2.68 -5.40 34.00
C ALA A 1228 3.23 -4.97 32.62
N PRO A 1229 2.51 -4.19 31.78
CA PRO A 1229 3.06 -3.71 30.50
C PRO A 1229 4.19 -2.71 30.64
N ASN A 1230 4.29 -2.03 31.78
CA ASN A 1230 5.28 -1.00 32.07
C ASN A 1230 6.51 -1.55 32.82
N LEU A 1231 6.52 -2.81 33.27
CA LEU A 1231 7.69 -3.37 33.94
C LEU A 1231 8.88 -3.53 32.97
N GLY A 1232 10.02 -2.94 33.35
CA GLY A 1232 11.31 -3.04 32.66
C GLY A 1232 12.14 -4.25 33.07
N TYR A 1233 11.64 -5.07 33.99
CA TYR A 1233 12.29 -6.25 34.56
C TYR A 1233 11.34 -7.45 34.54
N ASP A 1234 11.90 -8.65 34.61
CA ASP A 1234 11.12 -9.89 34.71
C ASP A 1234 10.62 -10.10 36.14
N ASN A 1235 9.36 -10.53 36.26
CA ASN A 1235 8.72 -10.93 37.50
C ASN A 1235 8.65 -12.46 37.61
#